data_AF-A0A316QIU4-F1
#
_entry.id   AF-A0A316QIU4-F1
#
_cell.length_a   1.000
_cell.length_b   1.000
_cell.length_c   1.000
_cell.angle_alpha   90.00
_cell.angle_beta   90.00
_cell.angle_gamma   90.00
#
_symmetry.space_group_name_H-M   'P 1'
#
loop_
_entity.id
_entity.type
_entity.pdbx_description
1 polymer ?
#
loop_
_entity_poly.entity_id
_entity_poly.type
_entity_poly.pdbx_seq_one_letter_code
_entity_poly.pdbx_strand_id
1 'polypeptide(L)'
;MKKIGSEGRKMSNKTAQDTKRIYSTVKKQIKELVDTFSAEELEEISANMFKLLHLTDREIKKRTNATVNLCKASAERYGEVFPGLDVVSKMALCCTSLQLPYDLISRERSTCMAFAIWVLDEVKEAGKIEELYDILPDSYSFSGKTVYDVCHSPDLIEKVTYMCEENMGETKASFKVLLDLLPAERLKEAKEYFHSELWRVIELYLKINLRLEERRNRVEEEKEQLLKSVLPFSVLMVKSGGIDEARMEALEEEETKLREWEAKTILSLFEVGSVTKEEGKRKWGYLWTDELEEFPIADPFTICAMFHILQYENDDLFWAMGPSVTLFHMAALRLPWNGDLDNQGIPALRDEEREPLYELKYKGGMFEGSVDKSRLINDAQLIYHLTDGAIMPRKLRRYEGARLILKNQGIPEERIDYILEHVRLLAELSHQSDEYRRAWDDDFDEDAFDDTDEEESASEADEFHEEEELEIEAESRIPEPEYENEQDQLTAELQQLREENKRLRTQLHAADQHNRKIQKEYRAVYEKTRGEHKELTDLRTLVFNQQNGEFENETEEKIEIEYPYTARHTISIFGGHDSWSKAIKPLFNNVRFIGRDVTPHPDVIKNSDVVWIQTNSMSHTYFYKVIDVVRQNNIPVRYFAYASARKCAEQIVLDDLN
;
A
#
# COMPACT_ATOMS: atom_id res chain seq x y z
N MET A 1 -54.28 23.26 11.17
CA MET A 1 -52.90 23.46 11.71
C MET A 1 -52.60 22.75 13.04
N LYS A 2 -53.55 22.34 13.90
CA LYS A 2 -53.25 21.63 15.18
C LYS A 2 -53.03 20.11 15.11
N LYS A 3 -53.34 19.42 14.00
CA LYS A 3 -53.13 17.96 13.85
C LYS A 3 -51.73 17.55 13.39
N ILE A 4 -51.01 18.43 12.69
CA ILE A 4 -49.67 18.14 12.15
C ILE A 4 -48.61 18.09 13.28
N GLY A 5 -48.80 18.88 14.34
CA GLY A 5 -47.88 18.89 15.50
C GLY A 5 -47.99 17.68 16.43
N SER A 6 -49.11 16.94 16.43
CA SER A 6 -49.26 15.73 17.27
C SER A 6 -48.69 14.48 16.61
N GLU A 7 -48.74 14.39 15.27
CA GLU A 7 -48.13 13.29 14.52
C GLU A 7 -46.61 13.42 14.49
N GLY A 8 -46.06 14.63 14.25
CA GLY A 8 -44.62 14.87 14.35
C GLY A 8 -44.04 14.60 15.75
N ARG A 9 -44.79 14.91 16.82
CA ARG A 9 -44.36 14.65 18.21
C ARG A 9 -44.47 13.17 18.61
N LYS A 10 -45.43 12.43 18.05
CA LYS A 10 -45.56 10.97 18.23
C LYS A 10 -44.52 10.20 17.44
N MET A 11 -44.22 10.61 16.20
CA MET A 11 -43.15 10.06 15.37
C MET A 11 -41.78 10.28 16.04
N SER A 12 -41.50 11.51 16.49
CA SER A 12 -40.26 11.85 17.22
C SER A 12 -40.10 11.05 18.52
N ASN A 13 -41.17 10.85 19.30
CA ASN A 13 -41.12 10.04 20.52
C ASN A 13 -40.91 8.55 20.24
N LYS A 14 -41.52 8.01 19.16
CA LYS A 14 -41.33 6.61 18.74
C LYS A 14 -39.89 6.37 18.28
N THR A 15 -39.35 7.24 17.42
CA THR A 15 -37.94 7.17 16.97
C THR A 15 -36.94 7.30 18.12
N ALA A 16 -37.24 8.12 19.13
CA ALA A 16 -36.40 8.25 20.33
C ALA A 16 -36.46 6.99 21.22
N GLN A 17 -37.64 6.39 21.37
CA GLN A 17 -37.85 5.15 22.12
C GLN A 17 -37.18 3.96 21.42
N ASP A 18 -37.27 3.88 20.09
CA ASP A 18 -36.62 2.85 19.27
C ASP A 18 -35.10 3.00 19.34
N THR A 19 -34.57 4.22 19.23
CA THR A 19 -33.13 4.48 19.42
C THR A 19 -32.63 4.02 20.78
N LYS A 20 -33.38 4.29 21.85
CA LYS A 20 -33.03 3.87 23.21
C LYS A 20 -33.04 2.35 23.35
N ARG A 21 -33.99 1.67 22.70
CA ARG A 21 -34.06 0.20 22.65
C ARG A 21 -32.84 -0.37 21.94
N ILE A 22 -32.51 0.11 20.73
CA ILE A 22 -31.33 -0.34 19.96
C ILE A 22 -30.06 -0.17 20.80
N TYR A 23 -29.86 1.02 21.38
CA TYR A 23 -28.70 1.30 22.22
C TYR A 23 -28.61 0.35 23.41
N SER A 24 -29.74 0.05 24.07
CA SER A 24 -29.76 -0.88 25.20
C SER A 24 -29.42 -2.31 24.78
N THR A 25 -29.89 -2.76 23.61
CA THR A 25 -29.58 -4.08 23.05
C THR A 25 -28.09 -4.20 22.73
N VAL A 26 -27.55 -3.25 21.97
CA VAL A 26 -26.13 -3.22 21.58
C VAL A 26 -25.23 -3.19 22.82
N LYS A 27 -25.54 -2.32 23.79
CA LYS A 27 -24.78 -2.24 25.04
C LYS A 27 -24.81 -3.56 25.82
N LYS A 28 -25.97 -4.23 25.84
CA LYS A 28 -26.11 -5.53 26.51
C LYS A 28 -25.24 -6.58 25.82
N GLN A 29 -25.28 -6.68 24.49
CA GLN A 29 -24.50 -7.65 23.71
C GLN A 29 -23.00 -7.43 23.84
N ILE A 30 -22.52 -6.17 23.78
CA ILE A 30 -21.09 -5.88 24.01
C ILE A 30 -20.68 -6.25 25.43
N LYS A 31 -21.55 -6.04 26.42
CA LYS A 31 -21.28 -6.48 27.79
C LYS A 31 -21.21 -8.01 27.88
N GLU A 32 -22.16 -8.72 27.29
CA GLU A 32 -22.15 -10.19 27.23
C GLU A 32 -20.86 -10.70 26.57
N LEU A 33 -20.37 -10.05 25.50
CA LEU A 33 -19.08 -10.34 24.89
C LEU A 33 -17.91 -10.18 25.88
N VAL A 34 -17.84 -9.05 26.59
CA VAL A 34 -16.77 -8.80 27.58
C VAL A 34 -16.86 -9.80 28.74
N ASP A 35 -18.07 -10.14 29.19
CA ASP A 35 -18.33 -11.11 30.25
C ASP A 35 -18.04 -12.57 29.81
N THR A 36 -17.83 -12.82 28.50
CA THR A 36 -17.47 -14.15 27.96
C THR A 36 -16.02 -14.55 28.32
N PHE A 37 -15.16 -13.58 28.61
CA PHE A 37 -13.80 -13.81 29.10
C PHE A 37 -13.84 -14.09 30.61
N SER A 38 -13.28 -15.21 31.06
CA SER A 38 -13.21 -15.57 32.49
C SER A 38 -12.31 -14.61 33.27
N ALA A 39 -12.46 -14.52 34.60
CA ALA A 39 -11.60 -13.67 35.42
C ALA A 39 -10.10 -14.03 35.33
N GLU A 40 -9.79 -15.32 35.13
CA GLU A 40 -8.41 -15.81 34.91
C GLU A 40 -7.91 -15.48 33.49
N GLU A 41 -8.77 -15.62 32.45
CA GLU A 41 -8.44 -15.15 31.09
C GLU A 41 -8.28 -13.64 31.05
N LEU A 42 -9.07 -12.85 31.79
CA LEU A 42 -8.92 -11.40 31.91
C LEU A 42 -7.61 -10.98 32.62
N GLU A 43 -7.07 -11.84 33.50
CA GLU A 43 -5.77 -11.63 34.16
C GLU A 43 -4.58 -12.09 33.29
N GLU A 44 -4.72 -13.15 32.47
CA GLU A 44 -3.72 -13.61 31.49
C GLU A 44 -3.70 -12.82 30.17
N ILE A 45 -4.86 -12.32 29.72
CA ILE A 45 -5.00 -11.44 28.57
C ILE A 45 -4.39 -10.10 28.97
N SER A 46 -3.12 -9.91 28.61
CA SER A 46 -2.41 -8.66 28.86
C SER A 46 -3.24 -7.45 28.38
N ALA A 47 -3.07 -6.29 29.04
CA ALA A 47 -3.72 -5.03 28.63
C ALA A 47 -3.55 -4.71 27.12
N ASN A 48 -2.51 -5.24 26.48
CA ASN A 48 -2.27 -5.14 25.05
C ASN A 48 -3.32 -5.89 24.21
N MET A 49 -3.82 -7.05 24.65
CA MET A 49 -4.80 -7.83 23.90
C MET A 49 -6.22 -7.25 24.02
N PHE A 50 -6.58 -6.65 25.16
CA PHE A 50 -7.81 -5.85 25.29
C PHE A 50 -7.82 -4.64 24.36
N LYS A 51 -6.65 -4.00 24.21
CA LYS A 51 -6.45 -2.90 23.27
C LYS A 51 -6.55 -3.39 21.82
N LEU A 52 -5.94 -4.53 21.48
CA LEU A 52 -6.01 -5.15 20.15
C LEU A 52 -7.44 -5.55 19.74
N LEU A 53 -8.28 -5.94 20.70
CA LEU A 53 -9.69 -6.27 20.47
C LEU A 53 -10.63 -5.04 20.51
N HIS A 54 -10.07 -3.85 20.75
CA HIS A 54 -10.81 -2.60 20.94
C HIS A 54 -11.90 -2.67 22.03
N LEU A 55 -11.61 -3.35 23.14
CA LEU A 55 -12.52 -3.56 24.25
C LEU A 55 -12.25 -2.62 25.44
N THR A 56 -11.50 -1.53 25.25
CA THR A 56 -11.40 -0.49 26.29
C THR A 56 -12.71 0.30 26.41
N ASP A 57 -12.98 0.89 27.58
CA ASP A 57 -14.20 1.70 27.80
C ASP A 57 -14.42 2.79 26.74
N ARG A 58 -13.32 3.41 26.28
CA ARG A 58 -13.37 4.45 25.25
C ARG A 58 -13.77 3.87 23.89
N GLU A 59 -13.23 2.72 23.52
CA GLU A 59 -13.48 2.06 22.23
C GLU A 59 -14.86 1.41 22.20
N ILE A 60 -15.27 0.75 23.29
CA ILE A 60 -16.63 0.22 23.48
C ILE A 60 -17.66 1.32 23.23
N LYS A 61 -17.42 2.54 23.75
CA LYS A 61 -18.33 3.68 23.51
C LYS A 61 -18.41 4.07 22.04
N LYS A 62 -17.27 4.11 21.33
CA LYS A 62 -17.24 4.40 19.88
C LYS A 62 -17.97 3.32 19.08
N ARG A 63 -17.61 2.05 19.31
CA ARG A 63 -18.25 0.88 18.69
C ARG A 63 -19.75 0.85 18.94
N THR A 64 -20.20 1.13 20.16
CA THR A 64 -21.63 1.20 20.48
C THR A 64 -22.35 2.25 19.64
N ASN A 65 -21.80 3.46 19.52
CA ASN A 65 -22.43 4.54 18.75
C ASN A 65 -22.48 4.20 17.25
N ALA A 66 -21.36 3.77 16.69
CA ALA A 66 -21.26 3.36 15.29
C ALA A 66 -22.23 2.21 14.96
N THR A 67 -22.28 1.18 15.82
CA THR A 67 -23.21 0.05 15.68
C THR A 67 -24.66 0.51 15.70
N VAL A 68 -25.03 1.41 16.63
CA VAL A 68 -26.40 1.95 16.71
C VAL A 68 -26.76 2.73 15.44
N ASN A 69 -25.82 3.51 14.89
CA ASN A 69 -26.02 4.25 13.66
C ASN A 69 -26.22 3.31 12.47
N LEU A 70 -25.37 2.29 12.32
CA LEU A 70 -25.49 1.31 11.23
C LEU A 70 -26.77 0.46 11.35
N CYS A 71 -27.17 0.07 12.56
CA CYS A 71 -28.43 -0.66 12.78
C CYS A 71 -29.64 0.16 12.34
N LYS A 72 -29.66 1.46 12.61
CA LYS A 72 -30.74 2.36 12.16
C LYS A 72 -30.77 2.48 10.65
N ALA A 73 -29.63 2.76 10.03
CA ALA A 73 -29.53 2.88 8.58
C ALA A 73 -29.93 1.57 7.88
N SER A 74 -29.56 0.43 8.44
CA SER A 74 -29.94 -0.89 7.93
C SER A 74 -31.44 -1.15 8.09
N ALA A 75 -32.04 -0.78 9.23
CA ALA A 75 -33.47 -0.93 9.44
C ALA A 75 -34.30 -0.05 8.50
N GLU A 76 -33.85 1.18 8.24
CA GLU A 76 -34.47 2.09 7.28
C GLU A 76 -34.37 1.54 5.85
N ARG A 77 -33.22 1.00 5.47
CA ARG A 77 -32.96 0.50 4.12
C ARG A 77 -33.62 -0.85 3.83
N TYR A 78 -33.62 -1.76 4.80
CA TYR A 78 -33.95 -3.17 4.58
C TYR A 78 -35.10 -3.70 5.44
N GLY A 79 -35.63 -2.93 6.38
CA GLY A 79 -36.73 -3.39 7.26
C GLY A 79 -37.99 -3.80 6.50
N GLU A 80 -38.33 -3.10 5.40
CA GLU A 80 -39.44 -3.48 4.52
C GLU A 80 -39.04 -4.52 3.47
N VAL A 81 -37.76 -4.60 3.12
CA VAL A 81 -37.22 -5.54 2.12
C VAL A 81 -37.20 -6.97 2.68
N PHE A 82 -36.94 -7.14 3.99
CA PHE A 82 -36.91 -8.42 4.68
C PHE A 82 -37.94 -8.48 5.83
N PRO A 83 -39.26 -8.51 5.54
CA PRO A 83 -40.34 -8.32 6.54
C PRO A 83 -40.43 -9.45 7.59
N GLY A 84 -39.81 -10.61 7.33
CA GLY A 84 -39.72 -11.73 8.27
C GLY A 84 -38.49 -11.69 9.18
N LEU A 85 -37.66 -10.66 9.08
CA LEU A 85 -36.37 -10.58 9.77
C LEU A 85 -36.31 -9.35 10.68
N ASP A 86 -35.91 -9.54 11.94
CA ASP A 86 -35.54 -8.42 12.81
C ASP A 86 -34.16 -7.88 12.43
N VAL A 87 -34.15 -7.01 11.41
CA VAL A 87 -32.92 -6.41 10.84
C VAL A 87 -32.07 -5.75 11.93
N VAL A 88 -32.69 -5.07 12.88
CA VAL A 88 -31.97 -4.40 13.98
C VAL A 88 -31.21 -5.42 14.83
N SER A 89 -31.89 -6.47 15.27
CA SER A 89 -31.27 -7.48 16.13
C SER A 89 -30.15 -8.25 15.41
N LYS A 90 -30.34 -8.56 14.11
CA LYS A 90 -29.33 -9.23 13.30
C LYS A 90 -28.10 -8.36 13.06
N MET A 91 -28.29 -7.08 12.73
CA MET A 91 -27.18 -6.15 12.56
C MET A 91 -26.46 -5.87 13.88
N ALA A 92 -27.19 -5.71 14.98
CA ALA A 92 -26.59 -5.55 16.31
C ALA A 92 -25.72 -6.76 16.65
N LEU A 93 -26.22 -7.99 16.41
CA LEU A 93 -25.45 -9.21 16.60
C LEU A 93 -24.20 -9.26 15.71
N CYS A 94 -24.33 -8.99 14.41
CA CYS A 94 -23.20 -8.93 13.47
C CYS A 94 -22.08 -7.97 13.92
N CYS A 95 -22.45 -6.76 14.35
CA CYS A 95 -21.49 -5.72 14.73
C CYS A 95 -20.90 -5.91 16.14
N THR A 96 -21.55 -6.65 17.03
CA THR A 96 -21.15 -6.80 18.44
C THR A 96 -20.48 -8.13 18.78
N SER A 97 -20.55 -9.14 17.91
CA SER A 97 -19.84 -10.40 18.11
C SER A 97 -18.32 -10.22 18.18
N LEU A 98 -17.65 -11.22 18.77
CA LEU A 98 -16.19 -11.29 18.75
C LEU A 98 -15.73 -11.36 17.29
N GLN A 99 -14.87 -10.42 16.92
CA GLN A 99 -14.16 -10.42 15.65
C GLN A 99 -12.69 -10.64 16.00
N LEU A 100 -11.90 -11.27 15.12
CA LEU A 100 -10.44 -11.31 15.31
C LEU A 100 -9.93 -9.88 15.53
N PRO A 101 -8.83 -9.69 16.28
CA PRO A 101 -8.25 -8.37 16.50
C PRO A 101 -7.92 -7.77 15.14
N TYR A 102 -8.75 -6.85 14.66
CA TYR A 102 -8.56 -6.25 13.35
C TYR A 102 -7.23 -5.50 13.29
N ASP A 103 -6.71 -5.02 14.42
CA ASP A 103 -5.34 -4.49 14.52
C ASP A 103 -4.26 -5.47 14.02
N LEU A 104 -4.47 -6.79 14.03
CA LEU A 104 -3.54 -7.77 13.42
C LEU A 104 -3.63 -7.79 11.88
N ILE A 105 -4.79 -7.46 11.33
CA ILE A 105 -5.13 -7.62 9.90
C ILE A 105 -4.96 -6.27 9.18
N SER A 106 -5.27 -5.17 9.86
CA SER A 106 -4.90 -3.82 9.44
C SER A 106 -3.40 -3.69 9.36
N ARG A 107 -2.68 -4.17 10.38
CA ARG A 107 -1.21 -4.18 10.37
C ARG A 107 -0.63 -5.33 9.54
N GLU A 108 -1.48 -6.13 8.88
CA GLU A 108 -0.99 -7.12 7.96
C GLU A 108 -0.41 -6.38 6.76
N ARG A 109 0.91 -6.51 6.61
CA ARG A 109 1.71 -5.89 5.55
C ARG A 109 1.08 -6.03 4.18
N SER A 110 0.46 -7.18 3.93
CA SER A 110 -0.27 -7.49 2.70
C SER A 110 -1.31 -6.40 2.37
N THR A 111 -2.06 -5.92 3.35
CA THR A 111 -3.11 -4.90 3.15
C THR A 111 -2.55 -3.47 3.17
N CYS A 112 -1.49 -3.22 3.93
CA CYS A 112 -0.73 -1.96 3.88
C CYS A 112 -0.08 -1.76 2.50
N MET A 113 0.39 -2.82 1.86
CA MET A 113 0.95 -2.78 0.51
C MET A 113 -0.13 -2.49 -0.54
N ALA A 114 -1.34 -3.04 -0.36
CA ALA A 114 -2.49 -2.66 -1.19
C ALA A 114 -2.84 -1.17 -1.04
N PHE A 115 -2.81 -0.64 0.19
CA PHE A 115 -2.96 0.80 0.45
C PHE A 115 -1.86 1.59 -0.26
N ALA A 116 -0.59 1.17 -0.14
CA ALA A 116 0.54 1.87 -0.73
C ALA A 116 0.40 1.99 -2.24
N ILE A 117 0.14 0.88 -2.94
CA ILE A 117 -0.05 0.86 -4.39
C ILE A 117 -1.21 1.77 -4.82
N TRP A 118 -2.33 1.75 -4.09
CA TRP A 118 -3.47 2.62 -4.38
C TRP A 118 -3.13 4.10 -4.21
N VAL A 119 -2.49 4.47 -3.09
CA VAL A 119 -2.08 5.86 -2.84
C VAL A 119 -1.10 6.33 -3.90
N LEU A 120 -0.13 5.50 -4.26
CA LEU A 120 0.84 5.83 -5.30
C LEU A 120 0.17 6.06 -6.66
N ASP A 121 -0.82 5.25 -7.02
CA ASP A 121 -1.61 5.46 -8.25
C ASP A 121 -2.30 6.83 -8.26
N GLU A 122 -2.96 7.20 -7.15
CA GLU A 122 -3.73 8.43 -7.05
C GLU A 122 -2.84 9.67 -6.91
N VAL A 123 -1.71 9.58 -6.22
CA VAL A 123 -0.70 10.65 -6.13
C VAL A 123 0.00 10.87 -7.47
N LYS A 124 0.33 9.77 -8.19
CA LYS A 124 0.89 9.83 -9.55
C LYS A 124 -0.07 10.47 -10.54
N GLU A 125 -1.33 10.06 -10.52
CA GLU A 125 -2.35 10.66 -11.38
C GLU A 125 -2.61 12.14 -11.06
N ALA A 126 -2.47 12.52 -9.78
CA ALA A 126 -2.53 13.92 -9.36
C ALA A 126 -1.29 14.76 -9.74
N GLY A 127 -0.22 14.13 -10.24
CA GLY A 127 1.04 14.80 -10.58
C GLY A 127 1.84 15.26 -9.36
N LYS A 128 1.67 14.59 -8.20
CA LYS A 128 2.26 14.99 -6.91
C LYS A 128 3.32 14.01 -6.39
N ILE A 129 3.96 13.25 -7.27
CA ILE A 129 4.99 12.27 -6.87
C ILE A 129 6.23 12.97 -6.30
N GLU A 130 6.60 14.15 -6.80
CA GLU A 130 7.69 14.95 -6.21
C GLU A 130 7.38 15.36 -4.76
N GLU A 131 6.16 15.81 -4.49
CA GLU A 131 5.70 16.16 -3.14
C GLU A 131 5.67 14.95 -2.19
N LEU A 132 5.54 13.74 -2.74
CA LEU A 132 5.61 12.51 -1.97
C LEU A 132 7.04 12.22 -1.48
N TYR A 133 8.06 12.42 -2.31
CA TYR A 133 9.46 12.17 -1.93
C TYR A 133 9.88 12.99 -0.70
N ASP A 134 9.38 14.22 -0.56
CA ASP A 134 9.65 15.11 0.58
C ASP A 134 9.14 14.59 1.93
N ILE A 135 8.20 13.63 1.93
CA ILE A 135 7.54 13.12 3.14
C ILE A 135 7.84 11.64 3.43
N LEU A 136 8.58 10.98 2.53
CA LEU A 136 8.98 9.59 2.73
C LEU A 136 9.94 9.48 3.94
N PRO A 137 9.88 8.37 4.69
CA PRO A 137 10.79 8.14 5.80
C PRO A 137 12.23 7.93 5.30
N ASP A 138 13.19 8.62 5.93
CA ASP A 138 14.63 8.48 5.63
C ASP A 138 15.19 7.11 6.03
N SER A 139 14.61 6.49 7.06
CA SER A 139 14.95 5.14 7.50
C SER A 139 13.68 4.33 7.74
N TYR A 140 13.68 3.09 7.26
CA TYR A 140 12.58 2.14 7.45
C TYR A 140 13.14 0.72 7.53
N SER A 141 12.37 -0.19 8.14
CA SER A 141 12.69 -1.62 8.18
C SER A 141 11.62 -2.37 7.43
N PHE A 142 12.01 -3.04 6.34
CA PHE A 142 11.11 -3.86 5.54
C PHE A 142 11.60 -5.30 5.51
N SER A 143 10.73 -6.24 5.91
CA SER A 143 11.07 -7.66 6.05
C SER A 143 10.11 -8.55 5.25
N GLY A 144 9.95 -8.29 3.95
CA GLY A 144 8.98 -8.97 3.09
C GLY A 144 9.55 -9.39 1.73
N LYS A 145 8.76 -10.13 0.95
CA LYS A 145 9.08 -10.41 -0.45
C LYS A 145 8.90 -9.11 -1.25
N THR A 146 9.98 -8.64 -1.85
CA THR A 146 9.95 -7.50 -2.77
C THR A 146 9.02 -7.86 -3.94
N VAL A 147 8.09 -6.97 -4.25
CA VAL A 147 7.15 -7.14 -5.36
C VAL A 147 7.61 -6.33 -6.56
N TYR A 148 7.33 -6.84 -7.76
CA TYR A 148 7.56 -6.11 -8.99
C TYR A 148 6.24 -5.46 -9.41
N ASP A 149 6.13 -4.14 -9.27
CA ASP A 149 5.03 -3.36 -9.83
C ASP A 149 5.52 -2.62 -11.07
N VAL A 150 4.70 -2.60 -12.11
CA VAL A 150 5.11 -1.98 -13.37
C VAL A 150 5.02 -0.45 -13.32
N CYS A 151 4.20 0.10 -12.41
CA CYS A 151 4.00 1.53 -12.30
C CYS A 151 4.90 2.22 -11.27
N HIS A 152 5.40 1.49 -10.26
CA HIS A 152 6.10 2.08 -9.12
C HIS A 152 7.31 1.24 -8.69
N SER A 153 8.39 1.91 -8.25
CA SER A 153 9.58 1.22 -7.76
C SER A 153 9.30 0.44 -6.46
N PRO A 154 10.02 -0.67 -6.21
CA PRO A 154 9.86 -1.42 -4.96
C PRO A 154 10.13 -0.57 -3.71
N ASP A 155 11.18 0.25 -3.72
CA ASP A 155 11.51 1.17 -2.61
C ASP A 155 10.33 2.10 -2.24
N LEU A 156 9.67 2.67 -3.24
CA LEU A 156 8.54 3.57 -3.03
C LEU A 156 7.34 2.83 -2.43
N ILE A 157 7.04 1.62 -2.91
CA ILE A 157 5.99 0.77 -2.36
C ILE A 157 6.30 0.41 -0.90
N GLU A 158 7.54 0.00 -0.61
CA GLU A 158 7.97 -0.40 0.74
C GLU A 158 7.87 0.75 1.74
N LYS A 159 8.35 1.95 1.38
CA LYS A 159 8.29 3.14 2.23
C LYS A 159 6.85 3.56 2.54
N VAL A 160 5.98 3.62 1.54
CA VAL A 160 4.57 3.97 1.76
C VAL A 160 3.82 2.86 2.52
N THR A 161 4.19 1.58 2.30
CA THR A 161 3.68 0.45 3.08
C THR A 161 4.02 0.62 4.55
N TYR A 162 5.28 0.93 4.87
CA TYR A 162 5.74 1.20 6.23
C TYR A 162 5.04 2.43 6.85
N MET A 163 4.83 3.50 6.07
CA MET A 163 4.02 4.64 6.52
C MET A 163 2.61 4.23 6.93
N CYS A 164 1.99 3.28 6.24
CA CYS A 164 0.69 2.74 6.59
C CYS A 164 0.73 1.84 7.84
N GLU A 165 1.75 0.97 7.96
CA GLU A 165 1.94 0.10 9.14
C GLU A 165 2.09 0.92 10.44
N GLU A 166 2.85 2.02 10.38
CA GLU A 166 3.15 2.89 11.52
C GLU A 166 2.27 4.15 11.59
N ASN A 167 1.13 4.17 10.90
CA ASN A 167 0.25 5.35 10.77
C ASN A 167 -0.31 5.92 12.09
N MET A 168 -0.21 5.15 13.18
CA MET A 168 -0.60 5.53 14.54
C MET A 168 0.60 5.68 15.49
N GLY A 169 1.80 5.39 15.00
CA GLY A 169 3.10 5.44 15.69
C GLY A 169 4.01 6.51 15.10
N GLU A 170 5.19 6.09 14.64
CA GLU A 170 6.29 6.98 14.19
C GLU A 170 5.91 7.82 12.98
N THR A 171 5.18 7.26 12.02
CA THR A 171 4.86 7.93 10.76
C THR A 171 3.55 8.71 10.80
N LYS A 172 2.88 8.81 11.95
CA LYS A 172 1.55 9.44 12.08
C LYS A 172 1.44 10.85 11.48
N ALA A 173 2.49 11.66 11.60
CA ALA A 173 2.54 13.00 11.04
C ALA A 173 2.67 12.97 9.51
N SER A 174 3.63 12.22 8.99
CA SER A 174 3.86 12.04 7.56
C SER A 174 2.68 11.34 6.85
N PHE A 175 2.03 10.38 7.52
CA PHE A 175 0.82 9.73 7.03
C PHE A 175 -0.33 10.73 6.84
N LYS A 176 -0.45 11.72 7.72
CA LYS A 176 -1.43 12.80 7.51
C LYS A 176 -1.15 13.57 6.22
N VAL A 177 0.11 13.96 6.03
CA VAL A 177 0.53 14.74 4.85
C VAL A 177 0.35 13.92 3.58
N LEU A 178 0.63 12.62 3.62
CA LEU A 178 0.35 11.67 2.54
C LEU A 178 -1.12 11.70 2.12
N LEU A 179 -2.05 11.69 3.08
CA LEU A 179 -3.48 11.78 2.76
C LEU A 179 -3.86 13.16 2.19
N ASP A 180 -3.21 14.24 2.60
CA ASP A 180 -3.42 15.58 2.06
C ASP A 180 -2.94 15.73 0.60
N LEU A 181 -2.06 14.84 0.11
CA LEU A 181 -1.68 14.77 -1.30
C LEU A 181 -2.83 14.24 -2.17
N LEU A 182 -3.70 13.39 -1.65
CA LEU A 182 -4.78 12.75 -2.41
C LEU A 182 -5.83 13.76 -2.89
N PRO A 183 -6.29 13.66 -4.15
CA PRO A 183 -7.39 14.50 -4.64
C PRO A 183 -8.68 14.28 -3.85
N ALA A 184 -9.29 15.36 -3.34
CA ALA A 184 -10.50 15.27 -2.53
C ALA A 184 -11.69 14.62 -3.26
N GLU A 185 -11.79 14.82 -4.57
CA GLU A 185 -12.82 14.18 -5.42
C GLU A 185 -12.61 12.66 -5.50
N ARG A 186 -11.38 12.22 -5.73
CA ARG A 186 -11.04 10.78 -5.77
C ARG A 186 -11.24 10.09 -4.43
N LEU A 187 -10.87 10.76 -3.33
CA LEU A 187 -11.13 10.25 -1.99
C LEU A 187 -12.64 10.09 -1.73
N LYS A 188 -13.45 11.03 -2.20
CA LYS A 188 -14.91 10.95 -2.08
C LYS A 188 -15.47 9.78 -2.89
N GLU A 189 -15.07 9.61 -4.15
CA GLU A 189 -15.48 8.49 -5.00
C GLU A 189 -15.10 7.14 -4.40
N ALA A 190 -13.88 7.03 -3.85
CA ALA A 190 -13.41 5.82 -3.19
C ALA A 190 -14.23 5.48 -1.92
N LYS A 191 -14.56 6.49 -1.10
CA LYS A 191 -15.47 6.31 0.06
C LYS A 191 -16.87 5.90 -0.37
N GLU A 192 -17.40 6.46 -1.45
CA GLU A 192 -18.70 6.08 -2.02
C GLU A 192 -18.69 4.64 -2.53
N TYR A 193 -17.61 4.20 -3.18
CA TYR A 193 -17.41 2.82 -3.60
C TYR A 193 -17.36 1.86 -2.40
N PHE A 194 -16.56 2.16 -1.37
CA PHE A 194 -16.51 1.37 -0.14
C PHE A 194 -17.89 1.24 0.50
N HIS A 195 -18.62 2.35 0.62
CA HIS A 195 -19.96 2.37 1.19
C HIS A 195 -20.97 1.57 0.35
N SER A 196 -20.88 1.64 -0.99
CA SER A 196 -21.71 0.82 -1.89
C SER A 196 -21.48 -0.67 -1.68
N GLU A 197 -20.22 -1.10 -1.68
CA GLU A 197 -19.85 -2.50 -1.48
C GLU A 197 -20.22 -3.00 -0.08
N LEU A 198 -20.12 -2.14 0.95
CA LEU A 198 -20.55 -2.45 2.30
C LEU A 198 -22.05 -2.77 2.34
N TRP A 199 -22.88 -2.01 1.62
CA TRP A 199 -24.32 -2.29 1.56
C TRP A 199 -24.65 -3.60 0.88
N ARG A 200 -23.86 -4.01 -0.13
CA ARG A 200 -24.01 -5.30 -0.81
C ARG A 200 -23.64 -6.46 0.13
N VAL A 201 -22.59 -6.31 0.95
CA VAL A 201 -22.22 -7.27 1.99
C VAL A 201 -23.32 -7.38 3.06
N ILE A 202 -23.86 -6.25 3.52
CA ILE A 202 -24.97 -6.23 4.49
C ILE A 202 -26.20 -6.92 3.90
N GLU A 203 -26.54 -6.64 2.64
CA GLU A 203 -27.66 -7.27 1.96
C GLU A 203 -27.48 -8.80 1.87
N LEU A 204 -26.29 -9.26 1.53
CA LEU A 204 -25.95 -10.68 1.49
C LEU A 204 -26.13 -11.32 2.88
N TYR A 205 -25.58 -10.70 3.92
CA TYR A 205 -25.74 -11.16 5.30
C TYR A 205 -27.22 -11.27 5.71
N LEU A 206 -28.04 -10.27 5.38
CA LEU A 206 -29.47 -10.27 5.72
C LEU A 206 -30.26 -11.32 4.92
N LYS A 207 -29.95 -11.50 3.63
CA LYS A 207 -30.56 -12.56 2.79
C LYS A 207 -30.31 -13.95 3.36
N ILE A 208 -29.07 -14.22 3.76
CA ILE A 208 -28.68 -15.48 4.41
C ILE A 208 -29.47 -15.68 5.71
N ASN A 209 -29.50 -14.66 6.56
CA ASN A 209 -30.21 -14.73 7.84
C ASN A 209 -31.72 -14.91 7.67
N LEU A 210 -32.32 -14.31 6.64
CA LEU A 210 -33.72 -14.55 6.31
C LEU A 210 -33.96 -16.03 5.97
N ARG A 211 -33.11 -16.65 5.15
CA ARG A 211 -33.25 -18.07 4.81
C ARG A 211 -33.07 -19.00 6.00
N LEU A 212 -32.13 -18.68 6.91
CA LEU A 212 -31.96 -19.39 8.18
C LEU A 212 -33.19 -19.26 9.06
N GLU A 213 -33.77 -18.05 9.15
CA GLU A 213 -34.99 -17.77 9.91
C GLU A 213 -36.20 -18.55 9.35
N GLU A 214 -36.38 -18.54 8.03
CA GLU A 214 -37.41 -19.32 7.35
C GLU A 214 -37.25 -20.83 7.58
N ARG A 215 -36.00 -21.34 7.62
CA ARG A 215 -35.72 -22.75 7.92
C ARG A 215 -36.04 -23.09 9.37
N ARG A 216 -35.69 -22.20 10.31
CA ARG A 216 -36.02 -22.36 11.72
C ARG A 216 -37.53 -22.39 11.96
N ASN A 217 -38.27 -21.49 11.32
CA ASN A 217 -39.73 -21.46 11.40
C ASN A 217 -40.35 -22.77 10.87
N ARG A 218 -39.85 -23.32 9.76
CA ARG A 218 -40.30 -24.63 9.26
C ARG A 218 -40.04 -25.77 10.24
N VAL A 219 -38.84 -25.80 10.85
CA VAL A 219 -38.49 -26.81 11.86
C VAL A 219 -39.41 -26.69 13.08
N GLU A 220 -39.69 -25.48 13.54
CA GLU A 220 -40.59 -25.22 14.67
C GLU A 220 -42.04 -25.61 14.36
N GLU A 221 -42.55 -25.28 13.17
CA GLU A 221 -43.86 -25.70 12.69
C GLU A 221 -43.97 -27.24 12.60
N GLU A 222 -42.95 -27.93 12.09
CA GLU A 222 -42.92 -29.39 12.02
C GLU A 222 -42.90 -30.02 13.42
N LYS A 223 -42.13 -29.48 14.37
CA LYS A 223 -42.15 -29.91 15.78
C LYS A 223 -43.54 -29.73 16.39
N GLU A 224 -44.16 -28.58 16.16
CA GLU A 224 -45.50 -28.29 16.67
C GLU A 224 -46.55 -29.23 16.06
N GLN A 225 -46.44 -29.56 14.77
CA GLN A 225 -47.31 -30.52 14.09
C GLN A 225 -47.14 -31.94 14.65
N LEU A 226 -45.90 -32.39 14.91
CA LEU A 226 -45.64 -33.70 15.53
C LEU A 226 -46.23 -33.77 16.93
N LEU A 227 -46.05 -32.73 17.76
CA LEU A 227 -46.65 -32.65 19.09
C LEU A 227 -48.19 -32.66 19.04
N LYS A 228 -48.79 -31.93 18.08
CA LYS A 228 -50.25 -31.92 17.85
C LYS A 228 -50.78 -33.26 17.32
N SER A 229 -49.99 -34.00 16.53
CA SER A 229 -50.39 -35.32 16.01
C SER A 229 -50.60 -36.37 17.10
N VAL A 230 -50.04 -36.14 18.29
CA VAL A 230 -50.16 -37.00 19.48
C VAL A 230 -51.31 -36.56 20.42
N LEU A 231 -51.85 -35.35 20.23
CA LEU A 231 -52.96 -34.79 21.02
C LEU A 231 -54.11 -34.34 20.09
N PRO A 232 -55.20 -35.14 19.90
CA PRO A 232 -55.94 -35.85 20.95
C PRO A 232 -56.39 -37.28 20.58
N PHE A 233 -55.92 -38.28 21.33
CA PHE A 233 -56.57 -39.60 21.42
C PHE A 233 -57.29 -39.81 22.76
N SER A 234 -57.99 -38.78 23.25
CA SER A 234 -58.86 -38.90 24.43
C SER A 234 -60.23 -39.55 24.12
N VAL A 235 -60.48 -40.12 22.93
CA VAL A 235 -61.80 -40.70 22.60
C VAL A 235 -61.82 -42.12 22.05
N LEU A 236 -60.77 -42.70 21.46
CA LEU A 236 -60.85 -44.10 21.03
C LEU A 236 -59.63 -44.91 21.43
N MET A 237 -59.86 -45.94 22.25
CA MET A 237 -58.91 -47.03 22.37
C MET A 237 -58.59 -47.56 20.98
N VAL A 238 -57.31 -47.49 20.56
CA VAL A 238 -56.57 -48.46 19.71
C VAL A 238 -55.35 -47.77 19.08
N LYS A 239 -54.18 -48.36 19.36
CA LYS A 239 -52.82 -48.16 18.81
C LYS A 239 -52.04 -46.91 19.27
N SER A 240 -51.07 -47.21 20.12
CA SER A 240 -49.85 -46.47 20.40
C SER A 240 -49.12 -46.05 19.11
N GLY A 241 -49.49 -44.91 18.54
CA GLY A 241 -48.54 -44.10 17.79
C GLY A 241 -47.78 -43.28 18.81
N GLY A 242 -46.58 -43.74 19.20
CA GLY A 242 -45.66 -42.86 19.92
C GLY A 242 -45.33 -41.65 19.05
N ILE A 243 -44.85 -40.57 19.67
CA ILE A 243 -44.14 -39.53 18.93
C ILE A 243 -43.11 -40.25 18.04
N ASP A 244 -42.97 -39.84 16.79
CA ASP A 244 -41.84 -40.28 15.98
C ASP A 244 -40.57 -39.68 16.59
N GLU A 245 -40.06 -40.34 17.63
CA GLU A 245 -38.93 -39.90 18.46
C GLU A 245 -37.70 -39.65 17.59
N ALA A 246 -37.48 -40.50 16.57
CA ALA A 246 -36.41 -40.33 15.60
C ALA A 246 -36.58 -39.04 14.77
N ARG A 247 -37.81 -38.71 14.35
CA ARG A 247 -38.07 -37.44 13.64
C ARG A 247 -37.94 -36.22 14.55
N MET A 248 -38.40 -36.29 15.80
CA MET A 248 -38.23 -35.21 16.78
C MET A 248 -36.75 -34.96 17.09
N GLU A 249 -35.96 -36.01 17.31
CA GLU A 249 -34.52 -35.93 17.53
C GLU A 249 -33.81 -35.31 16.31
N ALA A 250 -34.17 -35.72 15.09
CA ALA A 250 -33.63 -35.11 13.87
C ALA A 250 -33.94 -33.61 13.74
N LEU A 251 -35.14 -33.17 14.15
CA LEU A 251 -35.53 -31.75 14.13
C LEU A 251 -34.82 -30.95 15.25
N GLU A 252 -34.52 -31.56 16.39
CA GLU A 252 -33.68 -30.96 17.45
C GLU A 252 -32.22 -30.81 17.01
N GLU A 253 -31.68 -31.82 16.34
CA GLU A 253 -30.34 -31.75 15.73
C GLU A 253 -30.29 -30.65 14.65
N GLU A 254 -31.31 -30.56 13.79
CA GLU A 254 -31.39 -29.52 12.78
C GLU A 254 -31.50 -28.11 13.39
N GLU A 255 -32.31 -27.91 14.43
CA GLU A 255 -32.38 -26.63 15.15
C GLU A 255 -31.03 -26.24 15.76
N THR A 256 -30.32 -27.21 16.35
CA THR A 256 -28.98 -26.99 16.91
C THR A 256 -28.00 -26.58 15.83
N LYS A 257 -28.01 -27.25 14.66
CA LYS A 257 -27.19 -26.88 13.50
C LYS A 257 -27.50 -25.48 12.98
N LEU A 258 -28.77 -25.09 12.92
CA LEU A 258 -29.17 -23.75 12.49
C LEU A 258 -28.64 -22.67 13.45
N ARG A 259 -28.68 -22.89 14.76
CA ARG A 259 -28.09 -21.97 15.76
C ARG A 259 -26.58 -21.87 15.63
N GLU A 260 -25.91 -23.00 15.41
CA GLU A 260 -24.46 -23.01 15.15
C GLU A 260 -24.12 -22.25 13.87
N TRP A 261 -24.89 -22.43 12.79
CA TRP A 261 -24.67 -21.72 11.53
C TRP A 261 -24.93 -20.22 11.66
N GLU A 262 -25.92 -19.79 12.43
CA GLU A 262 -26.14 -18.36 12.71
C GLU A 262 -24.96 -17.74 13.47
N ALA A 263 -24.43 -18.44 14.48
CA ALA A 263 -23.23 -18.00 15.20
C ALA A 263 -22.00 -17.98 14.29
N LYS A 264 -21.83 -19.00 13.45
CA LYS A 264 -20.72 -19.12 12.49
C LYS A 264 -20.82 -18.08 11.37
N THR A 265 -22.01 -17.71 10.89
CA THR A 265 -22.21 -16.66 9.86
C THR A 265 -21.53 -15.33 10.26
N ILE A 266 -21.32 -15.10 11.56
CA ILE A 266 -20.69 -13.89 12.09
C ILE A 266 -19.16 -14.04 12.27
N LEU A 267 -18.68 -15.27 12.45
CA LEU A 267 -17.26 -15.63 12.66
C LEU A 267 -16.54 -16.10 11.38
N SER A 268 -17.28 -16.54 10.35
CA SER A 268 -16.73 -17.36 9.26
C SER A 268 -16.12 -16.55 8.12
N LEU A 269 -16.18 -15.21 8.15
CA LEU A 269 -15.68 -14.36 7.06
C LEU A 269 -14.14 -14.33 7.02
N PHE A 270 -13.50 -14.74 8.10
CA PHE A 270 -12.04 -14.96 8.22
C PHE A 270 -11.58 -16.28 7.61
N GLU A 271 -12.47 -17.29 7.52
CA GLU A 271 -12.15 -18.59 6.95
C GLU A 271 -12.52 -18.69 5.46
N VAL A 272 -13.24 -17.71 4.90
CA VAL A 272 -13.54 -17.64 3.46
C VAL A 272 -12.20 -17.60 2.71
N GLY A 273 -11.96 -18.56 1.82
CA GLY A 273 -10.67 -18.71 1.13
C GLY A 273 -9.63 -19.59 1.85
N SER A 274 -9.81 -19.90 3.14
CA SER A 274 -8.95 -20.82 3.93
C SER A 274 -9.55 -22.21 4.12
N VAL A 275 -10.77 -22.44 3.62
CA VAL A 275 -11.54 -23.67 3.81
C VAL A 275 -12.15 -24.11 2.48
N THR A 276 -12.10 -25.42 2.20
CA THR A 276 -12.63 -26.02 0.96
C THR A 276 -14.12 -25.68 0.76
N LYS A 277 -14.64 -25.67 -0.47
CA LYS A 277 -16.10 -25.52 -0.72
C LYS A 277 -16.93 -26.55 0.05
N GLU A 278 -16.46 -27.80 0.09
CA GLU A 278 -17.16 -28.89 0.80
C GLU A 278 -17.07 -28.74 2.32
N GLU A 279 -15.95 -28.25 2.83
CA GLU A 279 -15.72 -28.03 4.25
C GLU A 279 -16.40 -26.75 4.73
N GLY A 280 -16.50 -25.71 3.90
CA GLY A 280 -17.34 -24.55 4.12
C GLY A 280 -18.82 -24.93 4.14
N LYS A 281 -19.25 -25.82 3.22
CA LYS A 281 -20.62 -26.38 3.24
C LYS A 281 -20.87 -27.21 4.51
N ARG A 282 -19.89 -27.97 4.97
CA ARG A 282 -19.95 -28.74 6.21
C ARG A 282 -19.95 -27.86 7.47
N LYS A 283 -19.10 -26.83 7.50
CA LYS A 283 -18.89 -25.94 8.66
C LYS A 283 -20.00 -24.88 8.77
N TRP A 284 -20.42 -24.28 7.67
CA TRP A 284 -21.27 -23.07 7.62
C TRP A 284 -22.62 -23.29 6.93
N GLY A 285 -22.84 -24.48 6.35
CA GLY A 285 -24.06 -24.83 5.64
C GLY A 285 -24.07 -24.41 4.16
N TYR A 286 -25.00 -25.00 3.39
CA TYR A 286 -25.14 -24.77 1.94
C TYR A 286 -25.49 -23.32 1.57
N LEU A 287 -26.04 -22.55 2.50
CA LEU A 287 -26.57 -21.21 2.26
C LEU A 287 -25.49 -20.12 2.20
N TRP A 288 -24.25 -20.44 2.56
CA TRP A 288 -23.22 -19.43 2.85
C TRP A 288 -22.04 -19.44 1.85
N THR A 289 -21.74 -20.60 1.26
CA THR A 289 -20.52 -20.79 0.46
C THR A 289 -20.63 -20.25 -0.96
N ASP A 290 -21.69 -20.61 -1.68
CA ASP A 290 -21.80 -20.28 -3.11
C ASP A 290 -21.91 -18.74 -3.32
N GLU A 291 -22.61 -18.01 -2.45
CA GLU A 291 -22.88 -16.58 -2.63
C GLU A 291 -21.75 -15.65 -2.15
N LEU A 292 -20.87 -16.13 -1.28
CA LEU A 292 -19.65 -15.41 -0.87
C LEU A 292 -18.47 -15.68 -1.82
N GLU A 293 -18.36 -16.91 -2.33
CA GLU A 293 -17.39 -17.29 -3.37
C GLU A 293 -17.58 -16.41 -4.62
N GLU A 294 -18.82 -16.24 -5.06
CA GLU A 294 -19.19 -15.50 -6.27
C GLU A 294 -19.36 -13.99 -6.04
N PHE A 295 -19.16 -13.49 -4.81
CA PHE A 295 -19.34 -12.06 -4.54
C PHE A 295 -18.21 -11.25 -5.24
N PRO A 296 -18.53 -10.37 -6.21
CA PRO A 296 -17.51 -9.68 -6.97
C PRO A 296 -17.04 -8.44 -6.22
N ILE A 297 -15.71 -8.31 -6.12
CA ILE A 297 -15.04 -7.07 -5.70
C ILE A 297 -14.17 -6.66 -6.88
N ALA A 298 -14.57 -5.56 -7.52
CA ALA A 298 -13.92 -5.09 -8.74
C ALA A 298 -12.52 -4.51 -8.46
N ASP A 299 -12.41 -3.78 -7.35
CA ASP A 299 -11.19 -3.10 -6.93
C ASP A 299 -10.88 -3.41 -5.45
N PRO A 300 -10.11 -4.48 -5.15
CA PRO A 300 -9.71 -4.81 -3.80
C PRO A 300 -8.72 -3.80 -3.19
N PHE A 301 -7.92 -3.11 -4.03
CA PHE A 301 -6.95 -2.11 -3.58
C PHE A 301 -7.66 -0.91 -2.95
N THR A 302 -8.68 -0.37 -3.62
CA THR A 302 -9.48 0.74 -3.08
C THR A 302 -10.16 0.35 -1.76
N ILE A 303 -10.73 -0.86 -1.64
CA ILE A 303 -11.37 -1.30 -0.39
C ILE A 303 -10.35 -1.37 0.75
N CYS A 304 -9.18 -1.98 0.52
CA CYS A 304 -8.12 -2.05 1.52
C CYS A 304 -7.63 -0.64 1.91
N ALA A 305 -7.41 0.23 0.93
CA ALA A 305 -6.95 1.60 1.18
C ALA A 305 -7.96 2.42 1.99
N MET A 306 -9.25 2.35 1.62
CA MET A 306 -10.30 3.07 2.35
C MET A 306 -10.43 2.58 3.78
N PHE A 307 -10.23 1.29 4.04
CA PHE A 307 -10.35 0.80 5.40
C PHE A 307 -9.27 1.36 6.34
N HIS A 308 -8.03 1.46 5.85
CA HIS A 308 -6.93 2.14 6.53
C HIS A 308 -7.19 3.63 6.77
N ILE A 309 -7.74 4.33 5.77
CA ILE A 309 -8.10 5.74 5.91
C ILE A 309 -9.22 5.94 6.92
N LEU A 310 -10.27 5.12 6.89
CA LEU A 310 -11.39 5.18 7.84
C LEU A 310 -10.93 4.89 9.28
N GLN A 311 -9.96 3.99 9.45
CA GLN A 311 -9.31 3.73 10.74
C GLN A 311 -8.60 4.99 11.25
N TYR A 312 -7.76 5.61 10.40
CA TYR A 312 -7.02 6.81 10.74
C TYR A 312 -7.94 8.00 11.06
N GLU A 313 -8.99 8.19 10.26
CA GLU A 313 -10.01 9.24 10.44
C GLU A 313 -10.92 9.00 11.64
N ASN A 314 -10.86 7.81 12.24
CA ASN A 314 -11.72 7.38 13.34
C ASN A 314 -13.22 7.43 12.95
N ASP A 315 -13.53 6.95 11.74
CA ASP A 315 -14.87 6.99 11.15
C ASP A 315 -15.83 5.93 11.76
N ASP A 316 -17.14 6.21 11.76
CA ASP A 316 -18.15 5.28 12.28
C ASP A 316 -18.20 3.97 11.47
N LEU A 317 -17.96 3.99 10.16
CA LEU A 317 -17.93 2.78 9.33
C LEU A 317 -16.81 1.83 9.75
N PHE A 318 -15.68 2.38 10.20
CA PHE A 318 -14.62 1.59 10.81
C PHE A 318 -15.11 0.94 12.12
N TRP A 319 -15.65 1.75 13.04
CA TRP A 319 -16.11 1.32 14.36
C TRP A 319 -17.36 0.44 14.34
N ALA A 320 -18.08 0.35 13.22
CA ALA A 320 -19.20 -0.56 13.05
C ALA A 320 -18.76 -2.04 13.02
N MET A 321 -17.46 -2.30 12.84
CA MET A 321 -16.86 -3.63 12.86
C MET A 321 -17.53 -4.58 11.84
N GLY A 322 -17.95 -5.78 12.26
CA GLY A 322 -18.66 -6.82 11.51
C GLY A 322 -18.66 -6.66 9.98
N PRO A 323 -19.63 -5.93 9.39
CA PRO A 323 -19.74 -5.78 7.94
C PRO A 323 -18.54 -5.09 7.26
N SER A 324 -17.91 -4.11 7.90
CA SER A 324 -16.75 -3.40 7.34
C SER A 324 -15.50 -4.27 7.35
N VAL A 325 -15.28 -4.98 8.47
CA VAL A 325 -14.20 -5.97 8.60
C VAL A 325 -14.41 -7.08 7.56
N THR A 326 -15.65 -7.53 7.39
CA THR A 326 -16.01 -8.52 6.37
C THR A 326 -15.61 -8.07 4.97
N LEU A 327 -16.05 -6.89 4.55
CA LEU A 327 -15.77 -6.35 3.23
C LEU A 327 -14.26 -6.25 2.99
N PHE A 328 -13.53 -5.76 3.99
CA PHE A 328 -12.08 -5.67 3.95
C PHE A 328 -11.41 -7.04 3.76
N HIS A 329 -11.84 -8.08 4.49
CA HIS A 329 -11.30 -9.43 4.33
C HIS A 329 -11.57 -9.99 2.94
N MET A 330 -12.79 -9.83 2.46
CA MET A 330 -13.16 -10.28 1.12
C MET A 330 -12.29 -9.60 0.05
N ALA A 331 -11.97 -8.32 0.23
CA ALA A 331 -11.04 -7.60 -0.65
C ALA A 331 -9.60 -8.11 -0.50
N ALA A 332 -9.12 -8.27 0.74
CA ALA A 332 -7.77 -8.76 1.01
C ALA A 332 -7.50 -10.12 0.35
N LEU A 333 -8.44 -11.06 0.42
CA LEU A 333 -8.34 -12.38 -0.22
C LEU A 333 -8.22 -12.36 -1.75
N ARG A 334 -8.58 -11.25 -2.39
CA ARG A 334 -8.51 -11.08 -3.84
C ARG A 334 -7.24 -10.35 -4.29
N LEU A 335 -6.38 -9.93 -3.36
CA LEU A 335 -5.10 -9.31 -3.68
C LEU A 335 -4.16 -10.32 -4.39
N PRO A 336 -3.26 -9.85 -5.27
CA PRO A 336 -2.41 -10.71 -6.10
C PRO A 336 -1.57 -11.72 -5.31
N TRP A 337 -1.03 -11.30 -4.16
CA TRP A 337 -0.19 -12.14 -3.30
C TRP A 337 -0.98 -13.11 -2.43
N ASN A 338 -2.31 -12.97 -2.34
CA ASN A 338 -3.16 -13.80 -1.50
C ASN A 338 -3.70 -15.03 -2.27
N GLY A 339 -2.78 -15.81 -2.83
CA GLY A 339 -3.01 -17.14 -3.40
C GLY A 339 -1.89 -18.08 -2.96
N ASP A 340 -2.13 -19.38 -2.92
CA ASP A 340 -1.08 -20.35 -2.60
C ASP A 340 -0.82 -21.15 -3.89
N LEU A 341 0.24 -20.79 -4.61
CA LEU A 341 0.62 -21.40 -5.88
C LEU A 341 2.12 -21.66 -5.87
N ASP A 342 2.49 -22.87 -5.50
CA ASP A 342 3.86 -23.35 -5.67
C ASP A 342 4.16 -23.63 -7.15
N ASN A 343 5.32 -23.12 -7.59
CA ASN A 343 5.73 -22.90 -8.97
C ASN A 343 6.03 -24.19 -9.77
N GLN A 344 5.41 -24.36 -10.96
CA GLN A 344 6.05 -24.48 -12.30
C GLN A 344 5.08 -24.96 -13.41
N GLY A 345 5.04 -24.24 -14.54
CA GLY A 345 4.61 -24.73 -15.87
C GLY A 345 3.17 -24.40 -16.31
N ILE A 346 2.99 -23.35 -17.13
CA ILE A 346 1.69 -22.87 -17.62
C ILE A 346 1.25 -23.65 -18.87
N PRO A 347 0.06 -24.30 -18.89
CA PRO A 347 -0.62 -24.64 -20.13
C PRO A 347 -1.38 -23.42 -20.66
N ALA A 348 -1.20 -23.12 -21.95
CA ALA A 348 -1.79 -21.98 -22.63
C ALA A 348 -3.34 -21.96 -22.51
N LEU A 349 -3.87 -20.93 -21.86
CA LEU A 349 -5.29 -20.61 -21.86
C LEU A 349 -5.58 -19.60 -22.97
N ARG A 350 -6.67 -19.84 -23.71
CA ARG A 350 -7.24 -18.92 -24.68
C ARG A 350 -8.38 -18.13 -24.05
N ASP A 351 -8.46 -16.88 -24.48
CA ASP A 351 -9.44 -15.87 -24.13
C ASP A 351 -10.89 -16.31 -24.27
N GLU A 352 -11.76 -15.77 -23.41
CA GLU A 352 -12.78 -14.81 -23.83
C GLU A 352 -13.40 -14.06 -22.63
N GLU A 353 -13.73 -12.79 -22.89
CA GLU A 353 -14.60 -11.86 -22.13
C GLU A 353 -14.00 -11.06 -20.93
N ARG A 354 -13.63 -9.80 -21.24
CA ARG A 354 -13.52 -8.58 -20.40
C ARG A 354 -13.18 -8.81 -18.93
N GLU A 355 -11.92 -8.61 -18.57
CA GLU A 355 -11.36 -9.08 -17.30
C GLU A 355 -11.75 -8.25 -16.05
N PRO A 356 -12.54 -8.82 -15.11
CA PRO A 356 -12.35 -8.54 -13.70
C PRO A 356 -11.18 -9.39 -13.20
N LEU A 357 -9.95 -8.88 -13.35
CA LEU A 357 -8.69 -9.54 -12.95
C LEU A 357 -8.72 -10.15 -11.54
N TYR A 358 -9.52 -9.55 -10.65
CA TYR A 358 -9.60 -9.89 -9.23
C TYR A 358 -10.79 -10.78 -8.86
N GLU A 359 -11.65 -11.15 -9.82
CA GLU A 359 -12.76 -12.07 -9.60
C GLU A 359 -12.23 -13.51 -9.44
N LEU A 360 -12.72 -14.20 -8.41
CA LEU A 360 -12.32 -15.58 -8.11
C LEU A 360 -12.96 -16.53 -9.14
N LYS A 361 -12.14 -17.19 -9.96
CA LYS A 361 -12.63 -17.98 -11.12
C LYS A 361 -12.12 -19.43 -11.14
N TYR A 362 -10.85 -19.66 -10.78
CA TYR A 362 -10.18 -20.94 -11.02
C TYR A 362 -9.95 -21.73 -9.75
N LYS A 363 -10.00 -23.06 -9.84
CA LYS A 363 -9.65 -23.94 -8.71
C LYS A 363 -8.12 -23.95 -8.49
N GLY A 364 -7.67 -23.50 -7.32
CA GLY A 364 -6.29 -23.31 -6.89
C GLY A 364 -5.53 -24.56 -6.50
N GLY A 365 -5.70 -25.69 -7.19
CA GLY A 365 -4.88 -26.89 -6.94
C GLY A 365 -4.44 -27.56 -8.22
N MET A 366 -3.30 -27.12 -8.75
CA MET A 366 -2.73 -27.70 -9.97
C MET A 366 -1.43 -28.49 -9.77
N PHE A 367 -0.71 -28.35 -8.65
CA PHE A 367 0.69 -28.83 -8.58
C PHE A 367 1.17 -29.40 -7.22
N GLU A 368 0.39 -30.25 -6.53
CA GLU A 368 0.86 -31.43 -5.75
C GLU A 368 -0.33 -32.13 -5.05
N GLY A 369 -0.13 -33.36 -4.58
CA GLY A 369 -1.17 -34.21 -3.97
C GLY A 369 -1.69 -33.75 -2.60
N SER A 370 -1.16 -32.66 -2.03
CA SER A 370 -1.45 -32.14 -0.68
C SER A 370 -2.10 -30.75 -0.65
N VAL A 371 -2.17 -30.03 -1.78
CA VAL A 371 -2.79 -28.70 -1.86
C VAL A 371 -4.29 -28.83 -2.13
N ASP A 372 -5.08 -28.00 -1.47
CA ASP A 372 -6.54 -28.01 -1.54
C ASP A 372 -7.06 -27.58 -2.93
N LYS A 373 -7.41 -28.58 -3.75
CA LYS A 373 -7.95 -28.45 -5.12
C LYS A 373 -9.30 -27.74 -5.22
N SER A 374 -9.85 -27.23 -4.12
CA SER A 374 -11.17 -26.62 -4.07
C SER A 374 -11.17 -25.11 -3.81
N ARG A 375 -10.05 -24.50 -3.42
CA ARG A 375 -9.94 -23.03 -3.25
C ARG A 375 -10.11 -22.32 -4.59
N LEU A 376 -10.75 -21.15 -4.65
CA LEU A 376 -10.78 -20.34 -5.87
C LEU A 376 -9.66 -19.28 -5.88
N ILE A 377 -9.10 -19.00 -7.05
CA ILE A 377 -8.09 -17.96 -7.31
C ILE A 377 -8.46 -17.13 -8.56
N ASN A 378 -7.86 -15.96 -8.71
CA ASN A 378 -8.12 -15.02 -9.81
C ASN A 378 -6.92 -14.87 -10.78
N ASP A 379 -7.14 -14.16 -11.90
CA ASP A 379 -6.14 -13.96 -12.95
C ASP A 379 -4.89 -13.21 -12.41
N ALA A 380 -5.10 -12.18 -11.56
CA ALA A 380 -3.99 -11.43 -10.96
C ALA A 380 -3.13 -12.29 -10.02
N GLN A 381 -3.73 -13.20 -9.27
CA GLN A 381 -3.04 -14.16 -8.41
C GLN A 381 -2.23 -15.16 -9.24
N LEU A 382 -2.82 -15.70 -10.32
CA LEU A 382 -2.09 -16.56 -11.25
C LEU A 382 -0.84 -15.85 -11.79
N ILE A 383 -0.99 -14.63 -12.31
CA ILE A 383 0.13 -13.86 -12.85
C ILE A 383 1.19 -13.61 -11.79
N TYR A 384 0.79 -13.14 -10.59
CA TYR A 384 1.72 -12.86 -9.50
C TYR A 384 2.58 -14.08 -9.14
N HIS A 385 1.97 -15.25 -9.00
CA HIS A 385 2.69 -16.46 -8.61
C HIS A 385 3.55 -17.03 -9.74
N LEU A 386 3.04 -17.05 -10.97
CA LEU A 386 3.76 -17.53 -12.15
C LEU A 386 4.99 -16.68 -12.51
N THR A 387 4.94 -15.40 -12.17
CA THR A 387 6.03 -14.44 -12.37
C THR A 387 6.92 -14.28 -11.14
N ASP A 388 6.60 -15.00 -10.06
CA ASP A 388 7.27 -14.89 -8.77
C ASP A 388 7.25 -13.49 -8.14
N GLY A 389 6.23 -12.67 -8.45
CA GLY A 389 6.01 -11.40 -7.78
C GLY A 389 5.49 -10.23 -8.62
N ALA A 390 5.15 -10.42 -9.90
CA ALA A 390 4.68 -9.32 -10.75
C ALA A 390 3.22 -8.95 -10.46
N ILE A 391 2.98 -7.66 -10.27
CA ILE A 391 1.66 -7.08 -10.06
C ILE A 391 1.19 -6.44 -11.36
N MET A 392 0.01 -6.84 -11.84
CA MET A 392 -0.60 -6.24 -13.02
C MET A 392 -1.07 -4.79 -12.75
N PRO A 393 -1.04 -3.91 -13.77
CA PRO A 393 -1.58 -2.56 -13.65
C PRO A 393 -3.06 -2.57 -13.24
N ARG A 394 -3.43 -1.77 -12.22
CA ARG A 394 -4.81 -1.72 -11.70
C ARG A 394 -5.77 -1.03 -12.68
N LYS A 395 -5.26 -0.06 -13.45
CA LYS A 395 -6.03 0.71 -14.44
C LYS A 395 -5.75 0.22 -15.87
N LEU A 396 -6.23 -0.98 -16.20
CA LEU A 396 -6.15 -1.51 -17.58
C LEU A 396 -6.91 -0.63 -18.61
N ARG A 397 -7.85 0.23 -18.17
CA ARG A 397 -8.71 1.04 -19.04
C ARG A 397 -8.10 2.36 -19.52
N ARG A 398 -6.81 2.63 -19.26
CA ARG A 398 -6.09 3.85 -19.68
C ARG A 398 -6.27 4.21 -21.17
N TYR A 399 -6.54 3.20 -22.00
CA TYR A 399 -6.71 3.34 -23.45
C TYR A 399 -8.16 3.12 -23.95
N GLU A 400 -9.19 3.18 -23.09
CA GLU A 400 -10.58 3.10 -23.57
C GLU A 400 -10.93 4.24 -24.55
N GLY A 401 -10.35 5.43 -24.36
CA GLY A 401 -10.47 6.51 -25.35
C GLY A 401 -9.87 6.12 -26.70
N ALA A 402 -8.70 5.47 -26.71
CA ALA A 402 -8.07 4.96 -27.92
C ALA A 402 -8.89 3.82 -28.55
N ARG A 403 -9.52 2.95 -27.74
CA ARG A 403 -10.47 1.93 -28.22
C ARG A 403 -11.58 2.55 -29.05
N LEU A 404 -12.20 3.62 -28.56
CA LEU A 404 -13.27 4.32 -29.28
C LEU A 404 -12.76 4.92 -30.60
N ILE A 405 -11.56 5.50 -30.60
CA ILE A 405 -10.91 6.03 -31.81
C ILE A 405 -10.67 4.90 -32.82
N LEU A 406 -10.06 3.80 -32.41
CA LEU A 406 -9.76 2.65 -33.27
C LEU A 406 -11.03 2.00 -33.83
N LYS A 407 -12.10 1.94 -33.03
CA LYS A 407 -13.41 1.44 -33.46
C LYS A 407 -14.04 2.35 -34.51
N ASN A 408 -13.96 3.67 -34.33
CA ASN A 408 -14.45 4.65 -35.29
C ASN A 408 -13.64 4.65 -36.61
N GLN A 409 -12.39 4.16 -36.59
CA GLN A 409 -11.57 3.93 -37.79
C GLN A 409 -11.88 2.60 -38.49
N GLY A 410 -12.87 1.84 -38.01
CA GLY A 410 -13.30 0.58 -38.62
C GLY A 410 -12.37 -0.60 -38.34
N ILE A 411 -11.50 -0.51 -37.33
CA ILE A 411 -10.63 -1.62 -36.94
C ILE A 411 -11.46 -2.71 -36.23
N PRO A 412 -11.31 -4.01 -36.57
CA PRO A 412 -12.02 -5.10 -35.91
C PRO A 412 -11.70 -5.18 -34.41
N GLU A 413 -12.69 -5.54 -33.57
CA GLU A 413 -12.53 -5.55 -32.10
C GLU A 413 -11.36 -6.42 -31.63
N GLU A 414 -11.18 -7.63 -32.18
CA GLU A 414 -10.03 -8.50 -31.88
C GLU A 414 -8.67 -7.82 -32.15
N ARG A 415 -8.59 -7.02 -33.23
CA ARG A 415 -7.38 -6.28 -33.57
C ARG A 415 -7.18 -5.05 -32.69
N ILE A 416 -8.27 -4.43 -32.23
CA ILE A 416 -8.21 -3.35 -31.25
C ILE A 416 -7.69 -3.89 -29.92
N ASP A 417 -8.21 -5.03 -29.45
CA ASP A 417 -7.72 -5.67 -28.23
C ASP A 417 -6.23 -5.99 -28.33
N TYR A 418 -5.81 -6.63 -29.43
CA TYR A 418 -4.40 -6.89 -29.70
C TYR A 418 -3.53 -5.61 -29.64
N ILE A 419 -3.92 -4.54 -30.34
CA ILE A 419 -3.17 -3.27 -30.34
C ILE A 419 -3.09 -2.67 -28.94
N LEU A 420 -4.22 -2.65 -28.22
CA LEU A 420 -4.28 -2.03 -26.89
C LEU A 420 -3.47 -2.82 -25.86
N GLU A 421 -3.43 -4.15 -25.92
CA GLU A 421 -2.57 -4.94 -25.03
C GLU A 421 -1.09 -4.66 -25.27
N HIS A 422 -0.65 -4.55 -26.53
CA HIS A 422 0.75 -4.24 -26.84
C HIS A 422 1.11 -2.80 -26.45
N VAL A 423 0.22 -1.84 -26.68
CA VAL A 423 0.40 -0.44 -26.24
C VAL A 423 0.46 -0.36 -24.72
N ARG A 424 -0.35 -1.12 -23.99
CA ARG A 424 -0.27 -1.21 -22.53
C ARG A 424 1.09 -1.73 -22.09
N LEU A 425 1.51 -2.88 -22.60
CA LEU A 425 2.79 -3.50 -22.26
C LEU A 425 3.96 -2.54 -22.54
N LEU A 426 4.01 -1.95 -23.74
CA LEU A 426 5.07 -1.04 -24.13
C LEU A 426 5.08 0.26 -23.34
N ALA A 427 3.90 0.83 -23.03
CA ALA A 427 3.82 2.03 -22.21
C ALA A 427 4.28 1.77 -20.78
N GLU A 428 3.90 0.63 -20.21
CA GLU A 428 4.35 0.19 -18.88
C GLU A 428 5.88 0.00 -18.85
N LEU A 429 6.44 -0.72 -19.82
CA LEU A 429 7.89 -0.94 -19.92
C LEU A 429 8.66 0.37 -20.14
N SER A 430 8.12 1.29 -20.94
CA SER A 430 8.71 2.60 -21.17
C SER A 430 8.71 3.46 -19.91
N HIS A 431 7.62 3.42 -19.11
CA HIS A 431 7.53 4.19 -17.88
C HIS A 431 8.51 3.70 -16.82
N GLN A 432 8.73 2.39 -16.68
CA GLN A 432 9.80 1.88 -15.83
C GLN A 432 11.17 2.33 -16.32
N SER A 433 11.45 2.33 -17.63
CA SER A 433 12.77 2.76 -18.12
C SER A 433 13.14 4.21 -17.77
N ASP A 434 12.13 5.07 -17.55
CA ASP A 434 12.29 6.46 -17.14
C ASP A 434 12.45 6.61 -15.62
N GLU A 435 11.72 5.83 -14.80
CA GLU A 435 11.93 5.80 -13.35
C GLU A 435 13.23 5.09 -12.96
N TYR A 436 13.57 3.98 -13.63
CA TYR A 436 14.83 3.28 -13.45
C TYR A 436 16.01 4.12 -13.93
N ARG A 437 15.90 4.88 -15.03
CA ARG A 437 16.95 5.86 -15.39
C ARG A 437 17.18 6.87 -14.28
N ARG A 438 16.12 7.45 -13.73
CA ARG A 438 16.25 8.44 -12.65
C ARG A 438 16.86 7.83 -11.37
N ALA A 439 16.55 6.57 -11.06
CA ALA A 439 17.10 5.88 -9.90
C ALA A 439 18.52 5.30 -10.13
N TRP A 440 18.87 4.88 -11.35
CA TRP A 440 20.21 4.39 -11.71
C TRP A 440 21.22 5.51 -11.95
N ASP A 441 20.77 6.68 -12.42
CA ASP A 441 21.63 7.86 -12.57
C ASP A 441 22.12 8.40 -11.21
N ASP A 442 21.50 7.98 -10.09
CA ASP A 442 21.91 8.33 -8.72
C ASP A 442 22.95 7.35 -8.11
N ASP A 443 23.08 6.12 -8.64
CA ASP A 443 23.95 5.05 -8.08
C ASP A 443 25.11 4.61 -9.02
N PHE A 444 25.16 5.10 -10.27
CA PHE A 444 26.24 4.76 -11.20
C PHE A 444 27.44 5.68 -11.00
N ASP A 445 28.44 5.22 -10.23
CA ASP A 445 29.79 5.80 -10.17
C ASP A 445 30.44 5.71 -11.57
N GLU A 446 30.20 6.75 -12.37
CA GLU A 446 30.77 6.94 -13.72
C GLU A 446 32.31 7.10 -13.66
N ASP A 447 32.89 7.28 -12.47
CA ASP A 447 34.33 7.37 -12.23
C ASP A 447 35.07 6.03 -12.45
N ALA A 448 34.35 4.90 -12.62
CA ALA A 448 34.96 3.58 -12.81
C ALA A 448 35.34 3.25 -14.27
N PHE A 449 34.99 4.10 -15.25
CA PHE A 449 35.23 3.83 -16.67
C PHE A 449 35.73 5.04 -17.49
N ASP A 450 36.37 6.03 -16.85
CA ASP A 450 36.94 7.22 -17.52
C ASP A 450 38.39 7.03 -18.04
N ASP A 451 38.83 5.79 -18.29
CA ASP A 451 40.22 5.50 -18.74
C ASP A 451 40.27 4.57 -19.98
N THR A 452 39.28 4.65 -20.86
CA THR A 452 39.44 4.17 -22.24
C THR A 452 39.12 5.28 -23.22
N ASP A 453 40.19 5.84 -23.77
CA ASP A 453 40.23 6.81 -24.88
C ASP A 453 39.31 6.37 -26.05
N GLU A 454 38.02 6.71 -25.98
CA GLU A 454 37.06 6.49 -27.08
C GLU A 454 37.26 7.46 -28.26
N GLU A 455 38.15 8.45 -28.13
CA GLU A 455 38.54 9.34 -29.25
C GLU A 455 39.35 8.61 -30.34
N GLU A 456 39.92 7.42 -30.08
CA GLU A 456 40.58 6.60 -31.11
C GLU A 456 39.62 5.68 -31.88
N SER A 457 38.42 5.41 -31.35
CA SER A 457 37.46 4.47 -31.98
C SER A 457 36.54 5.10 -33.03
N ALA A 458 36.35 6.43 -32.96
CA ALA A 458 35.51 7.17 -33.90
C ALA A 458 36.23 7.51 -35.21
N SER A 459 37.56 7.60 -35.20
CA SER A 459 38.36 7.86 -36.41
C SER A 459 38.55 6.60 -37.28
N GLU A 460 38.59 5.41 -36.68
CA GLU A 460 38.70 4.14 -37.43
C GLU A 460 37.38 3.74 -38.12
N ALA A 461 36.23 4.17 -37.61
CA ALA A 461 34.92 3.85 -38.18
C ALA A 461 34.54 4.70 -39.42
N ASP A 462 35.07 5.92 -39.53
CA ASP A 462 34.89 6.78 -40.72
C ASP A 462 35.88 6.43 -41.85
N GLU A 463 37.07 5.88 -41.56
CA GLU A 463 38.01 5.39 -42.59
C GLU A 463 37.57 4.05 -43.23
N PHE A 464 36.78 3.23 -42.53
CA PHE A 464 36.40 1.89 -43.04
C PHE A 464 35.23 1.88 -44.04
N HIS A 465 34.56 3.01 -44.28
CA HIS A 465 33.40 3.08 -45.18
C HIS A 465 33.60 3.90 -46.46
N GLU A 466 34.75 4.55 -46.64
CA GLU A 466 35.08 5.24 -47.90
C GLU A 466 35.74 4.33 -48.97
N GLU A 467 36.14 3.09 -48.63
CA GLU A 467 36.79 2.17 -49.58
C GLU A 467 35.84 1.27 -50.41
N GLU A 468 34.52 1.27 -50.18
CA GLU A 468 33.57 0.45 -50.96
C GLU A 468 32.85 1.23 -52.09
N GLU A 469 33.35 2.41 -52.45
CA GLU A 469 33.04 3.07 -53.72
C GLU A 469 34.25 2.94 -54.65
N LEU A 470 34.33 1.86 -55.45
CA LEU A 470 34.91 1.88 -56.81
C LEU A 470 34.71 0.54 -57.55
N GLU A 471 34.37 0.68 -58.83
CA GLU A 471 34.35 -0.33 -59.91
C GLU A 471 33.22 -1.38 -59.95
N ILE A 472 32.06 -0.96 -60.47
CA ILE A 472 31.37 -1.77 -61.48
C ILE A 472 31.51 -1.04 -62.81
N GLU A 473 32.61 -1.33 -63.51
CA GLU A 473 32.72 -1.03 -64.93
C GLU A 473 31.65 -1.79 -65.72
N ALA A 474 30.92 -1.01 -66.51
CA ALA A 474 30.31 -1.34 -67.79
C ALA A 474 30.37 -2.82 -68.23
N GLU A 475 29.24 -3.53 -68.13
CA GLU A 475 28.80 -4.34 -69.28
C GLU A 475 27.30 -4.63 -69.32
N SER A 476 26.74 -4.29 -70.48
CA SER A 476 25.50 -4.78 -71.12
C SER A 476 24.35 -3.76 -71.21
N ARG A 477 24.39 -3.05 -72.34
CA ARG A 477 23.34 -2.20 -72.89
C ARG A 477 22.32 -3.10 -73.59
N ILE A 478 21.09 -3.16 -73.08
CA ILE A 478 19.91 -3.63 -73.83
C ILE A 478 18.81 -2.56 -73.65
N PRO A 479 18.28 -1.96 -74.73
CA PRO A 479 17.33 -0.85 -74.63
C PRO A 479 15.87 -1.34 -74.65
N GLU A 480 15.08 -1.01 -73.63
CA GLU A 480 13.61 -0.97 -73.72
C GLU A 480 13.06 0.29 -73.02
N PRO A 481 12.18 1.08 -73.69
CA PRO A 481 11.70 2.37 -73.17
C PRO A 481 10.34 2.20 -72.49
N GLU A 482 10.28 2.30 -71.16
CA GLU A 482 9.06 2.68 -70.40
C GLU A 482 9.27 2.77 -68.86
N TYR A 483 10.46 2.46 -68.31
CA TYR A 483 10.72 2.46 -66.86
C TYR A 483 11.59 3.62 -66.30
N GLU A 484 11.97 4.62 -67.10
CA GLU A 484 12.85 5.72 -66.63
C GLU A 484 12.18 6.63 -65.58
N ASN A 485 10.88 6.92 -65.70
CA ASN A 485 10.20 7.89 -64.82
C ASN A 485 10.04 7.43 -63.36
N GLU A 486 9.76 6.14 -63.11
CA GLU A 486 9.59 5.62 -61.75
C GLU A 486 10.94 5.44 -61.04
N GLN A 487 11.96 5.03 -61.81
CA GLN A 487 13.32 4.86 -61.29
C GLN A 487 13.95 6.21 -60.94
N ASP A 488 13.71 7.25 -61.73
CA ASP A 488 14.10 8.63 -61.41
C ASP A 488 13.37 9.18 -60.18
N GLN A 489 12.06 8.88 -60.03
CA GLN A 489 11.27 9.31 -58.86
C GLN A 489 11.75 8.63 -57.57
N LEU A 490 11.97 7.32 -57.60
CA LEU A 490 12.50 6.56 -56.45
C LEU A 490 13.91 7.02 -56.06
N THR A 491 14.74 7.39 -57.03
CA THR A 491 16.09 7.91 -56.78
C THR A 491 16.05 9.29 -56.13
N ALA A 492 15.12 10.16 -56.55
CA ALA A 492 14.91 11.47 -55.93
C ALA A 492 14.36 11.36 -54.49
N GLU A 493 13.45 10.42 -54.24
CA GLU A 493 12.91 10.17 -52.90
C GLU A 493 13.99 9.60 -51.94
N LEU A 494 14.84 8.70 -52.43
CA LEU A 494 16.00 8.19 -51.69
C LEU A 494 17.00 9.30 -51.32
N GLN A 495 17.23 10.26 -52.24
CA GLN A 495 18.08 11.41 -51.95
C GLN A 495 17.47 12.33 -50.89
N GLN A 496 16.17 12.61 -50.98
CA GLN A 496 15.46 13.40 -49.96
C GLN A 496 15.49 12.74 -48.58
N LEU A 497 15.21 11.43 -48.50
CA LEU A 497 15.25 10.67 -47.25
C LEU A 497 16.65 10.61 -46.64
N ARG A 498 17.70 10.55 -47.48
CA ARG A 498 19.10 10.60 -47.02
C ARG A 498 19.45 11.97 -46.44
N GLU A 499 19.01 13.04 -47.08
CA GLU A 499 19.26 14.41 -46.64
C GLU A 499 18.49 14.74 -45.35
N GLU A 500 17.26 14.23 -45.23
CA GLU A 500 16.47 14.32 -44.01
C GLU A 500 17.08 13.51 -42.86
N ASN A 501 17.56 12.29 -43.11
CA ASN A 501 18.29 11.50 -42.11
C ASN A 501 19.55 12.22 -41.61
N LYS A 502 20.32 12.82 -42.53
CA LYS A 502 21.51 13.59 -42.17
C LYS A 502 21.15 14.78 -41.28
N ARG A 503 20.08 15.51 -41.63
CA ARG A 503 19.58 16.63 -40.82
C ARG A 503 19.12 16.19 -39.43
N LEU A 504 18.37 15.10 -39.34
CA LEU A 504 17.88 14.55 -38.07
C LEU A 504 19.03 14.09 -37.18
N ARG A 505 20.06 13.44 -37.73
CA ARG A 505 21.27 13.05 -36.98
C ARG A 505 22.01 14.26 -36.40
N THR A 506 22.13 15.35 -37.15
CA THR A 506 22.75 16.59 -36.65
C THR A 506 21.91 17.23 -35.53
N GLN A 507 20.58 17.20 -35.65
CA GLN A 507 19.69 17.71 -34.60
C GLN A 507 19.75 16.87 -33.32
N LEU A 508 19.82 15.54 -33.47
CA LEU A 508 19.99 14.61 -32.35
C LEU A 508 21.29 14.91 -31.60
N HIS A 509 22.42 15.03 -32.31
CA HIS A 509 23.71 15.32 -31.70
C HIS A 509 23.75 16.67 -30.97
N ALA A 510 23.13 17.71 -31.55
CA ALA A 510 23.01 19.01 -30.90
C ALA A 510 22.13 18.96 -29.63
N ALA A 511 21.07 18.15 -29.64
CA ALA A 511 20.22 17.94 -28.47
C ALA A 511 20.96 17.16 -27.37
N ASP A 512 21.75 16.15 -27.72
CA ASP A 512 22.55 15.36 -26.78
C ASP A 512 23.61 16.22 -26.08
N GLN A 513 24.32 17.07 -26.82
CA GLN A 513 25.26 18.03 -26.22
C GLN A 513 24.56 19.02 -25.28
N HIS A 514 23.35 19.46 -25.61
CA HIS A 514 22.57 20.34 -24.76
C HIS A 514 22.11 19.65 -23.47
N ASN A 515 21.65 18.40 -23.56
CA ASN A 515 21.23 17.60 -22.41
C ASN A 515 22.40 17.33 -21.46
N ARG A 516 23.59 16.96 -21.98
CA ARG A 516 24.81 16.78 -21.17
C ARG A 516 25.17 18.06 -20.39
N LYS A 517 25.00 19.23 -21.01
CA LYS A 517 25.24 20.52 -20.35
C LYS A 517 24.24 20.77 -19.22
N ILE A 518 22.95 20.51 -19.47
CA ILE A 518 21.89 20.67 -18.45
C ILE A 518 22.12 19.71 -17.27
N GLN A 519 22.49 18.45 -17.54
CA GLN A 519 22.79 17.47 -16.49
C GLN A 519 23.94 17.93 -15.58
N LYS A 520 25.01 18.49 -16.17
CA LYS A 520 26.14 19.04 -15.40
C LYS A 520 25.72 20.23 -14.54
N GLU A 521 24.89 21.13 -15.07
CA GLU A 521 24.35 22.26 -14.32
C GLU A 521 23.42 21.81 -13.18
N TYR A 522 22.59 20.78 -13.42
CA TYR A 522 21.69 20.20 -12.42
C TYR A 522 22.48 19.55 -11.27
N ARG A 523 23.48 18.72 -11.57
CA ARG A 523 24.34 18.06 -10.56
C ARG A 523 25.00 19.08 -9.62
N ALA A 524 25.54 20.16 -10.18
CA ALA A 524 26.17 21.23 -9.39
C ALA A 524 25.18 21.93 -8.44
N VAL A 525 23.92 22.11 -8.85
CA VAL A 525 22.86 22.69 -8.00
C VAL A 525 22.40 21.70 -6.93
N TYR A 526 22.29 20.42 -7.29
CA TYR A 526 21.87 19.36 -6.38
C TYR A 526 22.87 19.16 -5.23
N GLU A 527 24.16 19.01 -5.53
CA GLU A 527 25.22 18.86 -4.52
C GLU A 527 25.26 20.04 -3.54
N LYS A 528 25.11 21.26 -4.07
CA LYS A 528 25.03 22.47 -3.25
C LYS A 528 23.83 22.43 -2.31
N THR A 529 22.65 22.06 -2.82
CA THR A 529 21.40 22.00 -2.05
C THR A 529 21.46 20.91 -0.98
N ARG A 530 22.03 19.75 -1.31
CA ARG A 530 22.29 18.64 -0.38
C ARG A 530 23.21 19.07 0.76
N GLY A 531 24.28 19.81 0.45
CA GLY A 531 25.19 20.39 1.44
C GLY A 531 24.50 21.38 2.39
N GLU A 532 23.71 22.31 1.84
CA GLU A 532 22.93 23.29 2.61
C GLU A 532 21.87 22.61 3.50
N HIS A 533 21.21 21.56 3.00
CA HIS A 533 20.22 20.79 3.76
C HIS A 533 20.86 20.06 4.95
N LYS A 534 22.02 19.42 4.75
CA LYS A 534 22.75 18.73 5.82
C LYS A 534 23.21 19.70 6.91
N GLU A 535 23.73 20.88 6.54
CA GLU A 535 24.07 21.94 7.50
C GLU A 535 22.83 22.45 8.27
N LEU A 536 21.68 22.61 7.62
CA LEU A 536 20.43 23.01 8.26
C LEU A 536 19.93 21.98 9.27
N THR A 537 20.04 20.69 8.97
CA THR A 537 19.67 19.60 9.88
C THR A 537 20.55 19.60 11.12
N ASP A 538 21.87 19.73 10.96
CA ASP A 538 22.81 19.84 12.09
C ASP A 538 22.47 21.04 13.00
N LEU A 539 22.17 22.20 12.41
CA LEU A 539 21.78 23.40 13.14
C LEU A 539 20.45 23.24 13.87
N ARG A 540 19.45 22.58 13.26
CA ARG A 540 18.15 22.28 13.90
C ARG A 540 18.33 21.38 15.11
N THR A 541 19.12 20.32 14.98
CA THR A 541 19.42 19.38 16.08
C THR A 541 20.17 20.09 17.20
N LEU A 542 21.17 20.92 16.88
CA LEU A 542 21.88 21.73 17.86
C LEU A 542 20.94 22.66 18.64
N VAL A 543 20.04 23.37 17.93
CA VAL A 543 19.08 24.30 18.56
C VAL A 543 18.06 23.54 19.43
N PHE A 544 17.58 22.39 18.95
CA PHE A 544 16.66 21.54 19.70
C PHE A 544 17.28 21.07 21.03
N ASN A 545 18.49 20.52 20.98
CA ASN A 545 19.23 20.08 22.17
C ASN A 545 19.51 21.24 23.14
N GLN A 546 19.76 22.45 22.59
CA GLN A 546 19.95 23.66 23.38
C GLN A 546 18.67 24.12 24.09
N GLN A 547 17.50 23.96 23.48
CA GLN A 547 16.21 24.38 24.05
C GLN A 547 15.69 23.44 25.14
N ASN A 548 15.94 22.13 25.00
CA ASN A 548 15.42 21.12 25.94
C ASN A 548 16.34 20.85 27.14
N GLY A 549 17.57 21.38 27.13
CA GLY A 549 18.57 21.05 28.16
C GLY A 549 19.06 19.60 28.08
N GLU A 550 18.85 18.93 26.95
CA GLU A 550 19.13 17.52 26.68
C GLU A 550 20.59 17.27 26.25
N PHE A 551 21.52 18.19 26.54
CA PHE A 551 22.95 17.91 26.37
C PHE A 551 23.45 16.76 27.28
N GLU A 552 22.67 16.35 28.27
CA GLU A 552 23.07 15.40 29.33
C GLU A 552 22.15 14.18 29.52
N ASN A 553 20.98 14.12 28.87
CA ASN A 553 20.03 13.00 29.02
C ASN A 553 19.84 12.31 27.68
N GLU A 554 20.48 11.16 27.44
CA GLU A 554 19.97 10.15 26.51
C GLU A 554 20.77 8.84 26.54
N THR A 555 20.04 7.78 26.22
CA THR A 555 20.27 6.34 26.40
C THR A 555 21.56 5.79 25.79
N GLU A 556 22.22 4.85 26.51
CA GLU A 556 23.43 4.13 26.07
C GLU A 556 23.13 3.10 24.97
N GLU A 557 22.82 3.53 23.75
CA GLU A 557 23.10 2.67 22.60
C GLU A 557 24.62 2.69 22.36
N LYS A 558 25.29 1.60 22.75
CA LYS A 558 26.73 1.45 22.57
C LYS A 558 27.02 1.08 21.13
N ILE A 559 27.39 2.07 20.32
CA ILE A 559 28.09 1.83 19.08
C ILE A 559 29.49 1.30 19.47
N GLU A 560 29.84 0.08 19.05
CA GLU A 560 31.18 -0.48 19.25
C GLU A 560 32.16 0.23 18.29
N ILE A 561 32.84 1.26 18.78
CA ILE A 561 33.90 1.99 18.07
C ILE A 561 35.23 1.72 18.77
N GLU A 562 36.24 1.27 18.01
CA GLU A 562 37.61 1.16 18.49
C GLU A 562 38.31 2.52 18.47
N TYR A 563 38.84 2.94 19.62
CA TYR A 563 39.58 4.19 19.79
C TYR A 563 41.05 3.92 20.13
N PRO A 564 42.00 4.77 19.67
CA PRO A 564 41.80 5.98 18.85
C PRO A 564 41.47 5.66 17.37
N TYR A 565 40.48 6.36 16.82
CA TYR A 565 40.02 6.24 15.44
C TYR A 565 40.91 7.01 14.46
N THR A 566 41.17 6.44 13.29
CA THR A 566 41.86 7.12 12.18
C THR A 566 40.83 7.50 11.13
N ALA A 567 40.57 8.80 11.00
CA ALA A 567 39.62 9.33 10.04
C ALA A 567 40.09 9.13 8.60
N ARG A 568 39.16 8.84 7.69
CA ARG A 568 39.38 8.75 6.24
C ARG A 568 39.57 10.14 5.64
N HIS A 569 38.82 11.11 6.13
CA HIS A 569 38.86 12.49 5.66
C HIS A 569 39.80 13.38 6.50
N THR A 570 40.25 14.48 5.92
CA THR A 570 41.04 15.51 6.60
C THR A 570 40.13 16.43 7.42
N ILE A 571 39.86 16.02 8.67
CA ILE A 571 38.92 16.71 9.55
C ILE A 571 39.61 17.81 10.38
N SER A 572 39.05 19.02 10.36
CA SER A 572 39.45 20.13 11.24
C SER A 572 38.33 20.55 12.18
N ILE A 573 38.58 20.52 13.49
CA ILE A 573 37.63 20.86 14.55
C ILE A 573 37.98 22.23 15.17
N PHE A 574 36.97 23.09 15.27
CA PHE A 574 37.07 24.41 15.89
C PHE A 574 36.17 24.52 17.12
N GLY A 575 36.72 25.02 18.23
CA GLY A 575 35.97 25.31 19.45
C GLY A 575 36.12 24.26 20.56
N GLY A 576 35.20 24.32 21.54
CA GLY A 576 35.24 23.51 22.76
C GLY A 576 36.17 24.07 23.85
N HIS A 577 35.80 23.87 25.13
CA HIS A 577 36.63 24.21 26.27
C HIS A 577 37.82 23.24 26.44
N ASP A 578 38.87 23.65 27.15
CA ASP A 578 40.09 22.85 27.35
C ASP A 578 39.83 21.45 27.93
N SER A 579 38.84 21.34 28.82
CA SER A 579 38.43 20.06 29.41
C SER A 579 37.88 19.10 28.34
N TRP A 580 37.01 19.60 27.47
CA TRP A 580 36.43 18.84 26.35
C TRP A 580 37.51 18.45 25.34
N SER A 581 38.39 19.40 24.97
CA SER A 581 39.47 19.14 24.02
C SER A 581 40.44 18.06 24.52
N LYS A 582 40.75 18.04 25.82
CA LYS A 582 41.58 16.99 26.44
C LYS A 582 40.92 15.61 26.42
N ALA A 583 39.59 15.56 26.45
CA ALA A 583 38.83 14.31 26.44
C ALA A 583 38.63 13.73 25.04
N ILE A 584 38.40 14.57 24.02
CA ILE A 584 38.14 14.10 22.64
C ILE A 584 39.42 13.85 21.83
N LYS A 585 40.49 14.63 22.04
CA LYS A 585 41.75 14.49 21.29
C LYS A 585 42.33 13.07 21.30
N PRO A 586 42.38 12.36 22.44
CA PRO A 586 42.92 11.00 22.50
C PRO A 586 42.06 9.96 21.77
N LEU A 587 40.85 10.32 21.32
CA LEU A 587 39.97 9.43 20.57
C LEU A 587 40.31 9.39 19.08
N PHE A 588 41.25 10.22 18.60
CA PHE A 588 41.58 10.32 17.18
C PHE A 588 43.10 10.35 16.93
N ASN A 589 43.53 9.73 15.83
CA ASN A 589 44.94 9.70 15.43
C ASN A 589 45.34 10.88 14.52
N ASN A 590 44.45 11.32 13.63
CA ASN A 590 44.75 12.22 12.51
C ASN A 590 43.77 13.39 12.35
N VAL A 591 42.96 13.70 13.37
CA VAL A 591 42.04 14.85 13.38
C VAL A 591 42.72 16.10 13.94
N ARG A 592 42.56 17.24 13.26
CA ARG A 592 43.18 18.51 13.67
C ARG A 592 42.25 19.26 14.62
N PHE A 593 42.75 19.61 15.80
CA PHE A 593 41.99 20.37 16.80
C PHE A 593 42.54 21.78 16.97
N ILE A 594 41.74 22.79 16.63
CA ILE A 594 42.09 24.20 16.73
C ILE A 594 41.40 24.80 17.96
N GLY A 595 42.20 25.28 18.90
CA GLY A 595 41.71 25.89 20.14
C GLY A 595 41.11 27.28 19.93
N ARG A 596 40.15 27.63 20.81
CA ARG A 596 39.43 28.91 20.88
C ARG A 596 40.28 30.18 20.85
N ASP A 597 41.53 30.12 21.33
CA ASP A 597 42.42 31.28 21.48
C ASP A 597 43.48 31.35 20.36
N VAL A 598 43.48 30.39 19.42
CA VAL A 598 44.42 30.33 18.29
C VAL A 598 43.73 30.87 17.05
N THR A 599 44.24 31.97 16.49
CA THR A 599 43.76 32.46 15.18
C THR A 599 44.13 31.42 14.12
N PRO A 600 43.15 30.82 13.45
CA PRO A 600 43.44 29.75 12.51
C PRO A 600 44.08 30.31 11.26
N HIS A 601 45.15 29.66 10.80
CA HIS A 601 45.72 29.99 9.49
C HIS A 601 44.71 29.55 8.41
N PRO A 602 44.36 30.40 7.43
CA PRO A 602 43.38 30.05 6.39
C PRO A 602 43.69 28.74 5.67
N ASP A 603 44.97 28.40 5.51
CA ASP A 603 45.41 27.16 4.86
C ASP A 603 45.02 25.89 5.64
N VAL A 604 44.85 25.97 6.96
CA VAL A 604 44.36 24.82 7.75
C VAL A 604 42.92 24.50 7.37
N ILE A 605 42.10 25.54 7.18
CA ILE A 605 40.70 25.41 6.77
C ILE A 605 40.64 24.90 5.33
N LYS A 606 41.38 25.52 4.41
CA LYS A 606 41.41 25.15 2.98
C LYS A 606 41.84 23.72 2.70
N ASN A 607 42.75 23.18 3.51
CA ASN A 607 43.25 21.81 3.37
C ASN A 607 42.45 20.83 4.24
N SER A 608 41.16 21.08 4.45
CA SER A 608 40.25 20.19 5.18
C SER A 608 39.12 19.76 4.26
N ASP A 609 38.82 18.48 4.27
CA ASP A 609 37.67 17.92 3.54
C ASP A 609 36.36 18.27 4.26
N VAL A 610 36.41 18.41 5.59
CA VAL A 610 35.26 18.82 6.41
C VAL A 610 35.70 19.60 7.65
N VAL A 611 34.90 20.62 8.00
CA VAL A 611 35.10 21.47 9.18
C VAL A 611 33.99 21.23 10.20
N TRP A 612 34.38 20.88 11.43
CA TRP A 612 33.47 20.65 12.55
C TRP A 612 33.53 21.80 13.55
N ILE A 613 32.37 22.27 14.03
CA ILE A 613 32.28 23.42 14.94
C ILE A 613 31.59 23.01 16.26
N GLN A 614 32.28 23.23 17.38
CA GLN A 614 31.71 23.16 18.72
C GLN A 614 31.33 24.57 19.19
N THR A 615 30.04 24.88 19.11
CA THR A 615 29.48 26.23 19.34
C THR A 615 29.44 26.62 20.81
N ASN A 616 29.37 25.65 21.72
CA ASN A 616 29.23 25.85 23.18
C ASN A 616 30.38 26.63 23.84
N SER A 617 31.48 26.92 23.12
CA SER A 617 32.68 27.55 23.68
C SER A 617 33.45 28.40 22.68
N MET A 618 32.76 29.08 21.77
CA MET A 618 33.35 29.89 20.71
C MET A 618 32.83 31.33 20.76
N SER A 619 33.70 32.32 20.49
CA SER A 619 33.24 33.71 20.36
C SER A 619 32.62 33.96 18.98
N HIS A 620 31.59 34.82 18.90
CA HIS A 620 30.94 35.18 17.64
C HIS A 620 31.94 35.69 16.59
N THR A 621 32.92 36.50 16.99
CA THR A 621 33.97 37.01 16.07
C THR A 621 34.84 35.90 15.51
N TYR A 622 35.12 34.87 16.30
CA TYR A 622 35.90 33.71 15.86
C TYR A 622 35.10 32.81 14.91
N PHE A 623 33.83 32.60 15.23
CA PHE A 623 32.90 31.83 14.41
C PHE A 623 32.79 32.38 12.98
N TYR A 624 32.52 33.69 12.83
CA TYR A 624 32.38 34.30 11.50
C TYR A 624 33.68 34.22 10.69
N LYS A 625 34.86 34.35 11.33
CA LYS A 625 36.14 34.18 10.63
C LYS A 625 36.31 32.78 10.04
N VAL A 626 35.87 31.74 10.73
CA VAL A 626 35.92 30.36 10.23
C VAL A 626 34.90 30.19 9.09
N ILE A 627 33.65 30.60 9.31
CA ILE A 627 32.56 30.49 8.33
C ILE A 627 32.85 31.25 7.04
N ASP A 628 33.43 32.44 7.12
CA ASP A 628 33.76 33.24 5.93
C ASP A 628 34.78 32.52 5.04
N VAL A 629 35.82 31.91 5.65
CA VAL A 629 36.83 31.14 4.90
C VAL A 629 36.23 29.87 4.34
N VAL A 630 35.41 29.17 5.12
CA VAL A 630 34.73 27.95 4.66
C VAL A 630 33.83 28.24 3.45
N ARG A 631 32.96 29.24 3.54
CA ARG A 631 32.03 29.62 2.46
C ARG A 631 32.75 30.09 1.20
N GLN A 632 33.87 30.79 1.35
CA GLN A 632 34.68 31.23 0.20
C GLN A 632 35.36 30.06 -0.54
N ASN A 633 35.56 28.92 0.11
CA ASN A 633 36.26 27.76 -0.45
C ASN A 633 35.35 26.53 -0.60
N ASN A 634 34.02 26.69 -0.46
CA ASN A 634 33.02 25.61 -0.56
C ASN A 634 33.33 24.37 0.30
N ILE A 635 33.79 24.59 1.54
CA ILE A 635 34.15 23.48 2.43
C ILE A 635 32.90 23.06 3.24
N PRO A 636 32.59 21.77 3.34
CA PRO A 636 31.48 21.31 4.18
C PRO A 636 31.68 21.69 5.66
N VAL A 637 30.61 22.21 6.29
CA VAL A 637 30.57 22.50 7.74
C VAL A 637 29.61 21.54 8.43
N ARG A 638 30.01 21.10 9.63
CA ARG A 638 29.21 20.29 10.56
C ARG A 638 29.19 20.91 11.95
N TYR A 639 28.13 20.65 12.70
CA TYR A 639 27.96 21.13 14.07
C TYR A 639 27.81 19.99 15.06
N PHE A 640 28.54 20.03 16.17
CA PHE A 640 28.34 19.05 17.24
C PHE A 640 27.01 19.28 17.93
N ALA A 641 26.15 18.25 17.94
CA ALA A 641 24.86 18.32 18.61
C ALA A 641 24.95 18.12 20.13
N TYR A 642 26.08 17.58 20.61
CA TYR A 642 26.28 17.17 21.99
C TYR A 642 27.42 17.96 22.67
N ALA A 643 27.39 18.00 24.01
CA ALA A 643 28.47 18.54 24.82
C ALA A 643 29.51 17.49 25.22
N SER A 644 29.16 16.19 25.18
CA SER A 644 30.03 15.09 25.58
C SER A 644 31.08 14.77 24.51
N ALA A 645 32.35 14.70 24.92
CA ALA A 645 33.47 14.35 24.03
C ALA A 645 33.29 12.99 23.33
N ARG A 646 32.70 12.01 24.02
CA ARG A 646 32.47 10.66 23.48
C ARG A 646 31.40 10.66 22.39
N LYS A 647 30.27 11.34 22.62
CA LYS A 647 29.18 11.45 21.63
C LYS A 647 29.61 12.29 20.43
N CYS A 648 30.38 13.36 20.65
CA CYS A 648 31.00 14.10 19.56
C CYS A 648 31.95 13.21 18.73
N ALA A 649 32.68 12.29 19.36
CA ALA A 649 33.53 11.35 18.64
C ALA A 649 32.71 10.34 17.82
N GLU A 650 31.62 9.81 18.38
CA GLU A 650 30.66 8.96 17.65
C GLU A 650 30.08 9.70 16.43
N GLN A 651 29.71 10.98 16.56
CA GLN A 651 29.22 11.78 15.44
C GLN A 651 30.25 11.93 14.30
N ILE A 652 31.52 12.15 14.64
CA ILE A 652 32.60 12.23 13.64
C ILE A 652 32.75 10.90 12.92
N VAL A 653 32.78 9.79 13.65
CA VAL A 653 32.97 8.46 13.06
C VAL A 653 31.81 8.10 12.13
N LEU A 654 30.57 8.40 12.53
CA LEU A 654 29.39 8.16 11.68
C LEU A 654 29.39 9.03 10.42
N ASP A 655 29.80 10.30 10.50
CA ASP A 655 29.88 11.18 9.31
C ASP A 655 31.07 10.83 8.40
N ASP A 656 32.17 10.29 8.95
CA ASP A 656 33.37 9.90 8.19
C ASP A 656 33.26 8.52 7.53
N LEU A 657 32.33 7.67 8.00
CA LEU A 657 32.00 6.37 7.40
C LEU A 657 30.97 6.47 6.28
N ASN A 658 30.14 7.52 6.30
CA ASN A 658 29.21 7.90 5.23
C ASN A 658 29.90 8.74 4.17
#